data_AF-A0A354C6J7-F1
#
_entry.id   AF-A0A354C6J7-F1
#
_cell.length_a   1.000
_cell.length_b   1.000
_cell.length_c   1.000
_cell.angle_alpha   90.00
_cell.angle_beta   90.00
_cell.angle_gamma   90.00
#
_symmetry.space_group_name_H-M   'P 1'
#
loop_
_entity.id
_entity.type
_entity.pdbx_description
1 polymer ?
#
loop_
_entity_poly.entity_id
_entity_poly.type
_entity_poly.pdbx_seq_one_letter_code
_entity_poly.pdbx_strand_id
1 'polypeptide(L)'
;MSLGAEAAVVNIPRKDGLHRGSIDTLYSRVIIEFENDLKISLKHAKEQLAGYLLGQFKSGEGYHFTLIASDLITWRVFAPDVSCLDRLDSLREDELVLNEIESAAMILTEDNAEDFYYWIDRFLFREEKQKATLKRIEEAFGYQSSVFIECYRIFTAWFREAQRYGEVQVAFEQWRKFLSVAYGSFDARETIFLIHTYLSVFAKMLAYAFISNDDYMSDEEIGEIIDGSIFQKRNIGNFVDNDFFHWVKGNQSFRNLRKAFRLIAQEISRFDFTDVDEDVLKGVYQELIDLDTRRALGEYYTPDWLCERIVGEFTFAPGDRILDPACGSGSFLRAAIHRMRDINPEMTVEDINDAVYGIDIHPLSVQIAKTTLLLALGKGVIAAKRPIHLNIILANTLLAPEGVEDLFGNEFTLPIDKEKYVLNTQVFEDVRLFDDALEACEELSNWNLHQPKMAKKKFSTILNRRVAAGGVNRQQADSFYEIYLGLKKVKEQGRDSIWKFIIQNLYKPYFLSGKFDVIIGNPPWFTYSAIKNEEYQNILNGLAERYDVKPEKAANFPHLEIAAIFLAHCGAYFLKEKGRLAFVLPRSFFSADHHDNTRSGRALGYRISQMWDLQGVSPLFRVPSCVLFADKAGPKKKRHLPATGVPGVIFNGSLTAHNCNLQTATPRLHETPVNWFYARQGRASAFSTRKSKQTTIENPYKKRFRQGATIVPRAFYFVELDQAPPPDFENRLISIKTALAIQADAKEPWKGITLRGKIESRFLFRTAIARSILPFALHDPSLVVLPVTAERNAQGDKTILLYAPDDLLREGWLNAARWFRDTEQSLDAPCLVLYNASAKDANAVAIRRDDLDRDFFVDHTTYWFATRDPEEAHYLTAILNSAVPNALMKDFQAKGLFGERHVHKKILDVYFPEFDRNNAAHLSLAALGQTAHEKTAAYLVENPPPPFLAALLLGRLRLGIKVRLAEEMNKIDTTVRQIIAGA
;
A
#
# COMPACT_ATOMS: atom_id res chain seq x y z
N MET A 1 9.67 -11.84 49.15
CA MET A 1 8.92 -11.03 50.13
C MET A 1 7.63 -10.62 49.47
N SER A 2 6.49 -10.85 50.11
CA SER A 2 5.16 -10.48 49.61
C SER A 2 5.04 -8.96 49.53
N LEU A 3 5.42 -8.39 48.39
CA LEU A 3 5.22 -6.98 48.08
C LEU A 3 3.72 -6.78 47.86
N GLY A 4 3.02 -6.25 48.87
CA GLY A 4 1.55 -6.05 48.86
C GLY A 4 0.81 -6.52 50.12
N ALA A 5 1.49 -6.97 51.18
CA ALA A 5 0.86 -7.31 52.46
C ALA A 5 1.00 -6.16 53.49
N GLU A 6 0.32 -6.30 54.64
CA GLU A 6 0.40 -5.39 55.79
C GLU A 6 1.84 -4.91 56.04
N ALA A 7 2.01 -3.59 56.16
CA ALA A 7 3.33 -2.99 56.31
C ALA A 7 3.43 -2.14 57.58
N ALA A 8 4.45 -2.41 58.39
CA ALA A 8 4.71 -1.61 59.58
C ALA A 8 5.27 -0.23 59.18
N VAL A 9 4.63 0.83 59.68
CA VAL A 9 5.15 2.20 59.61
C VAL A 9 5.60 2.65 61.00
N VAL A 10 6.78 3.27 61.04
CA VAL A 10 7.37 3.87 62.23
C VAL A 10 7.28 5.39 62.13
N ASN A 11 7.44 6.09 63.26
CA ASN A 11 7.49 7.55 63.34
C ASN A 11 6.19 8.28 62.95
N ILE A 12 5.02 7.68 63.22
CA ILE A 12 3.73 8.34 63.04
C ILE A 12 3.57 9.44 64.09
N PRO A 13 3.45 10.73 63.72
CA PRO A 13 3.33 11.83 64.68
C PRO A 13 1.88 11.97 65.19
N ARG A 14 1.62 11.44 66.39
CA ARG A 14 0.33 11.60 67.10
C ARG A 14 0.43 12.63 68.22
N LYS A 15 -0.69 12.92 68.89
CA LYS A 15 -0.77 13.94 69.97
C LYS A 15 0.17 13.68 71.15
N ASP A 16 0.49 12.42 71.39
CA ASP A 16 1.20 11.88 72.54
C ASP A 16 2.63 11.39 72.22
N GLY A 17 3.08 11.54 70.97
CA GLY A 17 4.46 11.27 70.56
C GLY A 17 4.58 10.63 69.18
N LEU A 18 5.72 9.96 68.92
CA LEU A 18 5.93 9.14 67.74
C LEU A 18 5.47 7.71 68.01
N HIS A 19 4.56 7.20 67.18
CA HIS A 19 3.99 5.87 67.32
C HIS A 19 4.42 4.96 66.17
N ARG A 20 4.15 3.65 66.36
CA ARG A 20 4.18 2.65 65.30
C ARG A 20 2.75 2.31 64.89
N GLY A 21 2.52 2.11 63.61
CA GLY A 21 1.26 1.65 63.05
C GLY A 21 1.49 0.54 62.02
N SER A 22 0.40 -0.05 61.54
CA SER A 22 0.41 -1.03 60.46
C SER A 22 -0.53 -0.53 59.38
N ILE A 23 -0.02 -0.38 58.16
CA ILE A 23 -0.81 -0.08 56.97
C ILE A 23 -1.43 -1.40 56.51
N ASP A 24 -2.72 -1.41 56.20
CA ASP A 24 -3.40 -2.62 55.70
C ASP A 24 -2.81 -3.12 54.38
N THR A 25 -2.52 -2.21 53.44
CA THR A 25 -1.80 -2.54 52.20
C THR A 25 -0.85 -1.42 51.79
N LEU A 26 0.43 -1.77 51.68
CA LEU A 26 1.46 -0.93 51.08
C LEU A 26 2.04 -1.65 49.84
N TYR A 27 1.81 -1.08 48.66
CA TYR A 27 2.39 -1.58 47.41
C TYR A 27 3.05 -0.43 46.65
N SER A 28 4.38 -0.51 46.45
CA SER A 28 5.17 0.56 45.85
C SER A 28 4.91 1.91 46.55
N ARG A 29 4.28 2.88 45.87
CA ARG A 29 3.87 4.18 46.44
C ARG A 29 2.36 4.31 46.66
N VAL A 30 1.66 3.20 46.87
CA VAL A 30 0.22 3.17 47.16
C VAL A 30 -0.01 2.67 48.59
N ILE A 31 -0.75 3.46 49.38
CA ILE A 31 -1.21 3.13 50.73
C ILE A 31 -2.73 2.96 50.65
N ILE A 32 -3.23 1.78 51.01
CA ILE A 32 -4.66 1.50 51.09
C ILE A 32 -5.00 1.15 52.53
N GLU A 33 -6.00 1.84 53.07
CA GLU A 33 -6.61 1.53 54.37
C GLU A 33 -8.03 1.00 54.15
N PHE A 34 -8.35 -0.13 54.79
CA PHE A 34 -9.64 -0.77 54.68
C PHE A 34 -10.49 -0.55 55.92
N GLU A 35 -11.76 -0.20 55.69
CA GLU A 35 -12.75 0.07 56.72
C GLU A 35 -13.97 -0.82 56.55
N ASN A 36 -14.68 -1.12 57.64
CA ASN A 36 -15.90 -1.94 57.56
C ASN A 36 -17.08 -1.20 56.91
N ASP A 37 -17.19 0.11 57.15
CA ASP A 37 -18.19 0.98 56.53
C ASP A 37 -17.59 2.38 56.38
N LEU A 38 -17.21 2.71 55.15
CA LEU A 38 -16.49 3.95 54.89
C LEU A 38 -17.37 5.18 55.14
N LYS A 39 -18.71 5.06 55.14
CA LYS A 39 -19.59 6.20 55.45
C LYS A 39 -19.48 6.64 56.91
N ILE A 40 -19.19 5.69 57.81
CA ILE A 40 -19.08 5.94 59.25
C ILE A 40 -17.65 6.30 59.62
N SER A 41 -16.66 5.57 59.11
CA SER A 41 -15.26 5.69 59.52
C SER A 41 -14.36 6.52 58.60
N LEU A 42 -14.91 7.20 57.57
CA LEU A 42 -14.12 8.03 56.64
C LEU A 42 -13.13 8.99 57.35
N LYS A 43 -13.58 9.64 58.43
CA LYS A 43 -12.73 10.57 59.19
C LYS A 43 -11.52 9.84 59.80
N HIS A 44 -11.76 8.64 60.33
CA HIS A 44 -10.71 7.82 60.94
C HIS A 44 -9.71 7.33 59.89
N ALA A 45 -10.19 6.79 58.77
CA ALA A 45 -9.33 6.36 57.67
C ALA A 45 -8.47 7.51 57.11
N LYS A 46 -9.02 8.74 57.01
CA LYS A 46 -8.24 9.92 56.60
C LYS A 46 -7.14 10.28 57.61
N GLU A 47 -7.43 10.22 58.91
CA GLU A 47 -6.44 10.45 59.97
C GLU A 47 -5.33 9.37 59.92
N GLN A 48 -5.69 8.10 59.69
CA GLN A 48 -4.73 7.00 59.53
C GLN A 48 -3.84 7.18 58.29
N LEU A 49 -4.43 7.43 57.12
CA LEU A 49 -3.69 7.70 55.87
C LEU A 49 -2.75 8.91 56.01
N ALA A 50 -3.19 9.97 56.70
CA ALA A 50 -2.35 11.12 57.02
C ALA A 50 -1.17 10.74 57.92
N GLY A 51 -1.43 9.96 58.98
CA GLY A 51 -0.40 9.44 59.87
C GLY A 51 0.61 8.55 59.15
N TYR A 52 0.16 7.66 58.26
CA TYR A 52 1.04 6.78 57.49
C TYR A 52 1.90 7.55 56.50
N LEU A 53 1.32 8.54 55.79
CA LEU A 53 2.07 9.40 54.88
C LEU A 53 3.18 10.18 55.62
N LEU A 54 2.85 10.78 56.77
CA LEU A 54 3.83 11.50 57.59
C LEU A 54 4.91 10.56 58.16
N GLY A 55 4.53 9.33 58.55
CA GLY A 55 5.46 8.32 59.01
C GLY A 55 6.46 7.89 57.93
N GLN A 56 6.00 7.68 56.70
CA GLN A 56 6.87 7.39 55.55
C GLN A 56 7.79 8.56 55.21
N PHE A 57 7.25 9.78 55.20
CA PHE A 57 8.02 10.99 54.96
C PHE A 57 9.14 11.17 55.99
N LYS A 58 8.83 11.05 57.29
CA LYS A 58 9.81 11.11 58.39
C LYS A 58 10.84 9.98 58.38
N SER A 59 10.52 8.87 57.69
CA SER A 59 11.42 7.74 57.51
C SER A 59 12.30 7.86 56.26
N GLY A 60 12.17 8.95 55.49
CA GLY A 60 13.03 9.26 54.35
C GLY A 60 12.49 8.88 52.97
N GLU A 61 11.27 8.33 52.88
CA GLU A 61 10.66 7.85 51.63
C GLU A 61 9.99 8.97 50.79
N GLY A 62 9.90 10.18 51.34
CA GLY A 62 9.19 11.32 50.73
C GLY A 62 7.67 11.26 50.91
N TYR A 63 6.94 12.17 50.28
CA TYR A 63 5.48 12.34 50.45
C TYR A 63 4.65 11.95 49.22
N HIS A 64 5.30 11.44 48.16
CA HIS A 64 4.65 11.14 46.88
C HIS A 64 3.94 9.77 46.89
N PHE A 65 2.91 9.61 47.73
CA PHE A 65 2.10 8.40 47.81
C PHE A 65 0.67 8.64 47.29
N THR A 66 0.08 7.62 46.68
CA THR A 66 -1.36 7.52 46.44
C THR A 66 -2.02 6.96 47.69
N LEU A 67 -2.95 7.71 48.27
CA LEU A 67 -3.65 7.34 49.51
C LEU A 67 -5.08 6.92 49.16
N ILE A 68 -5.49 5.72 49.58
CA ILE A 68 -6.81 5.16 49.27
C ILE A 68 -7.48 4.69 50.55
N ALA A 69 -8.75 5.03 50.75
CA ALA A 69 -9.60 4.43 51.78
C ALA A 69 -10.75 3.67 51.13
N SER A 70 -11.04 2.45 51.60
CA SER A 70 -12.09 1.62 51.01
C SER A 70 -12.80 0.70 51.99
N ASP A 71 -14.09 0.44 51.75
CA ASP A 71 -14.87 -0.64 52.36
C ASP A 71 -15.16 -1.80 51.40
N LEU A 72 -14.28 -1.97 50.39
CA LEU A 72 -14.39 -2.89 49.25
C LEU A 72 -15.50 -2.56 48.24
N ILE A 73 -16.45 -1.70 48.60
CA ILE A 73 -17.51 -1.22 47.71
C ILE A 73 -17.20 0.21 47.26
N THR A 74 -16.93 1.09 48.20
CA THR A 74 -16.56 2.49 47.99
C THR A 74 -15.05 2.62 48.02
N TRP A 75 -14.48 3.28 47.03
CA TRP A 75 -13.04 3.51 46.89
C TRP A 75 -12.79 5.00 46.75
N ARG A 76 -12.18 5.62 47.76
CA ARG A 76 -11.88 7.07 47.76
C ARG A 76 -10.38 7.30 47.73
N VAL A 77 -9.94 8.19 46.83
CA VAL A 77 -8.53 8.52 46.65
C VAL A 77 -8.27 9.91 47.23
N PHE A 78 -7.16 10.06 47.95
CA PHE A 78 -6.79 11.29 48.64
C PHE A 78 -5.38 11.75 48.24
N ALA A 79 -5.19 13.08 48.32
CA ALA A 79 -3.88 13.72 48.24
C ALA A 79 -3.72 14.78 49.35
N PRO A 80 -2.49 15.03 49.83
CA PRO A 80 -2.22 16.10 50.78
C PRO A 80 -2.54 17.48 50.17
N ASP A 81 -3.13 18.36 50.97
CA ASP A 81 -3.39 19.74 50.57
C ASP A 81 -2.08 20.53 50.37
N VAL A 82 -2.04 21.37 49.33
CA VAL A 82 -0.85 22.14 48.96
C VAL A 82 -0.37 23.04 50.12
N SER A 83 -1.28 23.55 50.95
CA SER A 83 -0.96 24.39 52.12
C SER A 83 -0.21 23.66 53.24
N CYS A 84 -0.14 22.33 53.18
CA CYS A 84 0.54 21.49 54.17
C CYS A 84 1.96 21.10 53.72
N LEU A 85 2.29 21.20 52.43
CA LEU A 85 3.52 20.62 51.86
C LEU A 85 4.82 21.22 52.44
N ASP A 86 4.85 22.53 52.67
CA ASP A 86 6.04 23.21 53.24
C ASP A 86 6.29 22.92 54.73
N ARG A 87 5.35 22.23 55.40
CA ARG A 87 5.38 21.99 56.85
C ARG A 87 5.28 20.52 57.24
N LEU A 88 5.37 19.59 56.28
CA LEU A 88 5.21 18.14 56.50
C LEU A 88 6.10 17.60 57.64
N ASP A 89 7.29 18.17 57.86
CA ASP A 89 8.20 17.79 58.95
C ASP A 89 7.63 18.07 60.35
N SER A 90 6.70 19.01 60.48
CA SER A 90 6.18 19.51 61.76
C SER A 90 4.72 19.11 62.06
N LEU A 91 4.00 18.57 61.08
CA LEU A 91 2.59 18.23 61.20
C LEU A 91 2.36 16.93 61.97
N ARG A 92 1.22 16.87 62.68
CA ARG A 92 0.64 15.63 63.22
C ARG A 92 -0.41 15.04 62.28
N GLU A 93 -0.79 13.78 62.51
CA GLU A 93 -1.80 13.08 61.71
C GLU A 93 -3.16 13.82 61.70
N ASP A 94 -3.51 14.51 62.79
CA ASP A 94 -4.74 15.31 62.89
C ASP A 94 -4.65 16.71 62.23
N GLU A 95 -3.45 17.11 61.80
CA GLU A 95 -3.17 18.43 61.21
C GLU A 95 -2.91 18.38 59.70
N LEU A 96 -2.52 17.22 59.15
CA LEU A 96 -2.35 17.07 57.71
C LEU A 96 -3.71 16.94 57.02
N VAL A 97 -4.06 17.97 56.26
CA VAL A 97 -5.30 18.00 55.50
C VAL A 97 -5.16 17.14 54.24
N LEU A 98 -6.05 16.16 54.09
CA LEU A 98 -6.18 15.35 52.90
C LEU A 98 -7.42 15.75 52.10
N ASN A 99 -7.24 16.10 50.84
CA ASN A 99 -8.31 16.40 49.90
C ASN A 99 -8.69 15.16 49.11
N GLU A 100 -9.99 14.95 48.91
CA GLU A 100 -10.49 13.88 48.05
C GLU A 100 -10.30 14.26 46.59
N ILE A 101 -9.82 13.30 45.79
CA ILE A 101 -9.74 13.42 44.34
C ILE A 101 -11.02 12.81 43.78
N GLU A 102 -12.09 13.60 43.68
CA GLU A 102 -13.41 13.11 43.29
C GLU A 102 -13.41 12.40 41.93
N SER A 103 -12.60 12.86 40.97
CA SER A 103 -12.44 12.23 39.65
C SER A 103 -11.74 10.88 39.66
N ALA A 104 -11.11 10.51 40.78
CA ALA A 104 -10.43 9.25 40.98
C ALA A 104 -11.16 8.32 41.94
N ALA A 105 -12.24 8.77 42.58
CA ALA A 105 -13.07 7.93 43.46
C ALA A 105 -14.00 7.01 42.63
N MET A 106 -14.33 5.84 43.17
CA MET A 106 -15.20 4.87 42.52
C MET A 106 -16.13 4.17 43.51
N ILE A 107 -17.34 3.81 43.06
CA ILE A 107 -18.23 2.92 43.80
C ILE A 107 -18.44 1.68 42.94
N LEU A 108 -18.03 0.53 43.44
CA LEU A 108 -18.18 -0.77 42.79
C LEU A 108 -19.65 -1.19 42.79
N THR A 109 -20.17 -1.52 41.61
CA THR A 109 -21.51 -2.06 41.38
C THR A 109 -21.40 -3.29 40.47
N GLU A 110 -22.48 -4.05 40.33
CA GLU A 110 -22.51 -5.22 39.43
C GLU A 110 -22.25 -4.84 37.96
N ASP A 111 -22.62 -3.61 37.56
CA ASP A 111 -22.52 -3.13 36.18
C ASP A 111 -21.15 -2.53 35.82
N ASN A 112 -20.26 -2.29 36.80
CA ASN A 112 -18.96 -1.64 36.58
C ASN A 112 -17.76 -2.48 37.07
N ALA A 113 -17.97 -3.77 37.34
CA ALA A 113 -16.91 -4.67 37.78
C ALA A 113 -15.73 -4.74 36.78
N GLU A 114 -15.99 -4.63 35.47
CA GLU A 114 -14.92 -4.52 34.47
C GLU A 114 -14.18 -3.18 34.56
N ASP A 115 -14.88 -2.06 34.80
CA ASP A 115 -14.26 -0.75 34.96
C ASP A 115 -13.38 -0.70 36.23
N PHE A 116 -13.79 -1.40 37.29
CA PHE A 116 -13.02 -1.52 38.54
C PHE A 116 -11.63 -2.11 38.32
N TYR A 117 -11.52 -3.15 37.48
CA TYR A 117 -10.25 -3.80 37.18
C TYR A 117 -9.25 -2.80 36.59
N TYR A 118 -9.67 -2.02 35.59
CA TYR A 118 -8.81 -1.01 34.98
C TYR A 118 -8.53 0.17 35.93
N TRP A 119 -9.50 0.50 36.80
CA TRP A 119 -9.33 1.56 37.79
C TRP A 119 -8.27 1.20 38.84
N ILE A 120 -8.32 -0.02 39.41
CA ILE A 120 -7.37 -0.42 40.47
C ILE A 120 -5.97 -0.68 39.90
N ASP A 121 -5.88 -1.22 38.67
CA ASP A 121 -4.61 -1.46 37.97
C ASP A 121 -3.79 -0.18 37.78
N ARG A 122 -4.45 0.94 37.46
CA ARG A 122 -3.86 2.29 37.34
C ARG A 122 -3.07 2.72 38.58
N PHE A 123 -3.50 2.29 39.77
CA PHE A 123 -2.84 2.67 41.02
C PHE A 123 -1.78 1.65 41.41
N LEU A 124 -2.13 0.36 41.38
CA LEU A 124 -1.24 -0.69 41.86
C LEU A 124 0.02 -0.81 40.97
N PHE A 125 -0.11 -0.83 39.65
CA PHE A 125 1.01 -1.17 38.76
C PHE A 125 1.63 0.03 38.04
N ARG A 126 1.90 1.13 38.77
CA ARG A 126 2.73 2.24 38.27
C ARG A 126 4.17 1.78 38.02
N GLU A 127 4.43 1.23 36.84
CA GLU A 127 5.77 0.97 36.32
C GLU A 127 6.48 2.31 36.01
N GLU A 128 7.81 2.37 36.18
CA GLU A 128 8.60 3.45 35.58
C GLU A 128 8.36 3.46 34.07
N LYS A 129 8.02 4.63 33.51
CA LYS A 129 7.77 4.76 32.07
C LYS A 129 8.98 4.30 31.28
N GLN A 130 8.75 3.45 30.29
CA GLN A 130 9.80 2.93 29.43
C GLN A 130 10.13 3.94 28.33
N LYS A 131 11.42 4.12 27.99
CA LYS A 131 11.79 4.91 26.80
C LYS A 131 11.15 4.33 25.54
N ALA A 132 10.45 5.17 24.78
CA ALA A 132 9.78 4.84 23.51
C ALA A 132 10.77 4.67 22.34
N THR A 133 11.47 3.54 22.28
CA THR A 133 12.29 3.16 21.11
C THR A 133 11.45 2.48 20.04
N LEU A 134 11.79 2.61 18.75
CA LEU A 134 11.07 1.97 17.64
C LEU A 134 10.74 0.49 17.91
N LYS A 135 11.74 -0.29 18.29
CA LYS A 135 11.61 -1.74 18.56
C LYS A 135 10.59 -2.06 19.65
N ARG A 136 10.55 -1.28 20.73
CA ARG A 136 9.61 -1.51 21.85
C ARG A 136 8.18 -1.15 21.46
N ILE A 137 8.02 -0.08 20.68
CA ILE A 137 6.72 0.33 20.16
C ILE A 137 6.20 -0.70 19.14
N GLU A 138 7.07 -1.23 18.28
CA GLU A 138 6.78 -2.39 17.42
C GLU A 138 6.32 -3.60 18.26
N GLU A 139 7.07 -4.00 19.28
CA GLU A 139 6.67 -5.12 20.16
C GLU A 139 5.32 -4.90 20.88
N ALA A 140 4.99 -3.66 21.25
CA ALA A 140 3.77 -3.31 22.00
C ALA A 140 2.53 -3.10 21.13
N PHE A 141 2.68 -2.62 19.89
CA PHE A 141 1.55 -2.26 19.00
C PHE A 141 1.55 -2.99 17.65
N GLY A 142 2.57 -3.82 17.40
CA GLY A 142 2.77 -4.58 16.18
C GLY A 142 1.88 -5.82 16.08
N TYR A 143 2.10 -6.61 15.01
CA TYR A 143 1.16 -7.67 14.60
C TYR A 143 1.03 -8.78 15.64
N GLN A 144 2.09 -8.99 16.42
CA GLN A 144 2.16 -10.02 17.45
C GLN A 144 1.72 -9.52 18.84
N SER A 145 1.39 -8.24 18.99
CA SER A 145 1.07 -7.68 20.29
C SER A 145 -0.34 -8.05 20.74
N SER A 146 -0.51 -8.25 22.05
CA SER A 146 -1.82 -8.54 22.65
C SER A 146 -2.81 -7.40 22.42
N VAL A 147 -2.31 -6.16 22.44
CA VAL A 147 -3.09 -4.94 22.17
C VAL A 147 -3.65 -4.97 20.75
N PHE A 148 -2.79 -5.19 19.75
CA PHE A 148 -3.24 -5.25 18.36
C PHE A 148 -4.25 -6.38 18.14
N ILE A 149 -3.95 -7.59 18.62
CA ILE A 149 -4.81 -8.77 18.44
C ILE A 149 -6.21 -8.53 19.02
N GLU A 150 -6.30 -8.01 20.25
CA GLU A 150 -7.58 -7.76 20.92
C GLU A 150 -8.33 -6.58 20.28
N CYS A 151 -7.65 -5.47 19.96
CA CYS A 151 -8.25 -4.34 19.24
C CYS A 151 -8.79 -4.77 17.87
N TYR A 152 -8.01 -5.55 17.11
CA TYR A 152 -8.42 -6.06 15.81
C TYR A 152 -9.64 -6.98 15.91
N ARG A 153 -9.70 -7.84 16.94
CA ARG A 153 -10.88 -8.67 17.23
C ARG A 153 -12.12 -7.84 17.50
N ILE A 154 -12.01 -6.81 18.35
CA ILE A 154 -13.10 -5.89 18.70
C ILE A 154 -13.56 -5.10 17.47
N PHE A 155 -12.61 -4.54 16.72
CA PHE A 155 -12.89 -3.77 15.49
C PHE A 155 -13.59 -4.64 14.45
N THR A 156 -13.13 -5.88 14.25
CA THR A 156 -13.75 -6.82 13.31
C THR A 156 -15.17 -7.19 13.73
N ALA A 157 -15.39 -7.44 15.03
CA ALA A 157 -16.72 -7.79 15.55
C ALA A 157 -17.71 -6.64 15.32
N TRP A 158 -17.32 -5.42 15.68
CA TRP A 158 -18.18 -4.26 15.49
C TRP A 158 -18.38 -3.89 14.02
N PHE A 159 -17.32 -3.93 13.20
CA PHE A 159 -17.39 -3.59 11.77
C PHE A 159 -18.41 -4.46 11.01
N ARG A 160 -18.55 -5.75 11.38
CA ARG A 160 -19.55 -6.64 10.78
C ARG A 160 -20.98 -6.16 10.93
N GLU A 161 -21.28 -5.48 12.04
CA GLU A 161 -22.57 -4.85 12.30
C GLU A 161 -22.61 -3.44 11.70
N ALA A 162 -21.55 -2.66 11.92
CA ALA A 162 -21.47 -1.26 11.53
C ALA A 162 -21.53 -1.03 10.01
N GLN A 163 -21.02 -1.97 9.21
CA GLN A 163 -21.09 -1.91 7.74
C GLN A 163 -22.52 -1.90 7.18
N ARG A 164 -23.53 -2.25 8.00
CA ARG A 164 -24.95 -2.13 7.63
C ARG A 164 -25.44 -0.68 7.62
N TYR A 165 -24.70 0.22 8.27
CA TYR A 165 -24.98 1.65 8.26
C TYR A 165 -24.34 2.31 7.03
N GLY A 166 -25.11 3.20 6.38
CA GLY A 166 -24.70 3.83 5.11
C GLY A 166 -23.38 4.60 5.19
N GLU A 167 -23.11 5.27 6.31
CA GLU A 167 -21.88 6.05 6.52
C GLU A 167 -20.60 5.19 6.48
N VAL A 168 -20.61 4.05 7.18
CA VAL A 168 -19.45 3.14 7.31
C VAL A 168 -19.20 2.44 5.98
N GLN A 169 -20.28 2.02 5.32
CA GLN A 169 -20.19 1.45 3.98
C GLN A 169 -19.58 2.44 2.99
N VAL A 170 -20.01 3.71 3.00
CA VAL A 170 -19.45 4.75 2.12
C VAL A 170 -17.98 5.00 2.44
N ALA A 171 -17.61 5.09 3.72
CA ALA A 171 -16.22 5.28 4.12
C ALA A 171 -15.31 4.16 3.58
N PHE A 172 -15.72 2.89 3.72
CA PHE A 172 -15.01 1.74 3.18
C PHE A 172 -14.98 1.72 1.65
N GLU A 173 -16.12 1.96 0.99
CA GLU A 173 -16.23 1.97 -0.47
C GLU A 173 -15.34 3.04 -1.11
N GLN A 174 -15.34 4.24 -0.55
CA GLN A 174 -14.53 5.35 -1.07
C GLN A 174 -13.05 5.19 -0.73
N TRP A 175 -12.70 4.67 0.46
CA TRP A 175 -11.31 4.31 0.78
C TRP A 175 -10.75 3.33 -0.26
N ARG A 176 -11.51 2.26 -0.52
CA ARG A 176 -11.16 1.27 -1.55
C ARG A 176 -11.02 1.91 -2.92
N LYS A 177 -12.00 2.73 -3.34
CA LYS A 177 -11.99 3.38 -4.66
C LYS A 177 -10.81 4.32 -4.81
N PHE A 178 -10.58 5.18 -3.80
CA PHE A 178 -9.52 6.17 -3.80
C PHE A 178 -8.14 5.52 -3.95
N LEU A 179 -7.84 4.52 -3.12
CA LEU A 179 -6.56 3.79 -3.19
C LEU A 179 -6.43 2.91 -4.44
N SER A 180 -7.53 2.35 -4.94
CA SER A 180 -7.51 1.58 -6.20
C SER A 180 -7.20 2.45 -7.41
N VAL A 181 -7.72 3.68 -7.46
CA VAL A 181 -7.42 4.64 -8.53
C VAL A 181 -5.96 5.10 -8.44
N ALA A 182 -5.53 5.47 -7.23
CA ALA A 182 -4.17 5.92 -6.92
C ALA A 182 -3.08 4.92 -7.34
N TYR A 183 -3.26 3.65 -6.96
CA TYR A 183 -2.20 2.64 -7.05
C TYR A 183 -2.44 1.58 -8.13
N GLY A 184 -3.61 1.58 -8.78
CA GLY A 184 -3.99 0.60 -9.80
C GLY A 184 -4.32 -0.78 -9.20
N SER A 185 -3.35 -1.45 -8.56
CA SER A 185 -3.59 -2.68 -7.79
C SER A 185 -3.39 -2.46 -6.31
N PHE A 186 -4.48 -2.11 -5.63
CA PHE A 186 -4.51 -2.06 -4.18
C PHE A 186 -5.27 -3.28 -3.63
N ASP A 187 -4.70 -3.92 -2.61
CA ASP A 187 -5.36 -4.99 -1.88
C ASP A 187 -6.40 -4.39 -0.92
N ALA A 188 -7.62 -4.22 -1.41
CA ALA A 188 -8.69 -3.57 -0.67
C ALA A 188 -9.50 -4.53 0.22
N ARG A 189 -8.81 -5.44 0.92
CA ARG A 189 -9.45 -6.32 1.91
C ARG A 189 -9.94 -5.51 3.12
N GLU A 190 -11.06 -5.93 3.70
CA GLU A 190 -11.57 -5.39 4.97
C GLU A 190 -10.51 -5.43 6.07
N THR A 191 -9.69 -6.49 6.09
CA THR A 191 -8.59 -6.66 7.04
C THR A 191 -7.62 -5.48 7.00
N ILE A 192 -7.27 -4.99 5.81
CA ILE A 192 -6.35 -3.86 5.64
C ILE A 192 -7.02 -2.55 6.07
N PHE A 193 -8.31 -2.37 5.76
CA PHE A 193 -9.07 -1.21 6.23
C PHE A 193 -9.13 -1.13 7.77
N LEU A 194 -9.32 -2.27 8.44
CA LEU A 194 -9.34 -2.33 9.90
C LEU A 194 -7.96 -2.09 10.52
N ILE A 195 -6.89 -2.64 9.93
CA ILE A 195 -5.51 -2.32 10.34
C ILE A 195 -5.25 -0.82 10.20
N HIS A 196 -5.69 -0.21 9.10
CA HIS A 196 -5.53 1.23 8.91
C HIS A 196 -6.36 2.06 9.90
N THR A 197 -7.57 1.60 10.23
CA THR A 197 -8.41 2.23 11.26
C THR A 197 -7.69 2.17 12.62
N TYR A 198 -7.13 1.01 12.99
CA TYR A 198 -6.36 0.83 14.23
C TYR A 198 -5.18 1.79 14.30
N LEU A 199 -4.38 1.85 13.23
CA LEU A 199 -3.22 2.75 13.16
C LEU A 199 -3.61 4.22 13.18
N SER A 200 -4.74 4.60 12.57
CA SER A 200 -5.28 5.97 12.64
C SER A 200 -5.66 6.35 14.07
N VAL A 201 -6.34 5.45 14.81
CA VAL A 201 -6.69 5.65 16.23
C VAL A 201 -5.43 5.75 17.08
N PHE A 202 -4.49 4.81 16.91
CA PHE A 202 -3.21 4.81 17.61
C PHE A 202 -2.43 6.11 17.39
N ALA A 203 -2.31 6.58 16.14
CA ALA A 203 -1.61 7.83 15.81
C ALA A 203 -2.26 9.06 16.46
N LYS A 204 -3.59 9.08 16.62
CA LYS A 204 -4.31 10.17 17.29
C LYS A 204 -4.08 10.16 18.80
N MET A 205 -4.15 8.99 19.43
CA MET A 205 -3.89 8.84 20.87
C MET A 205 -2.44 9.13 21.23
N LEU A 206 -1.49 8.70 20.39
CA LEU A 206 -0.07 8.98 20.57
C LEU A 206 0.22 10.48 20.54
N ALA A 207 -0.36 11.18 19.56
CA ALA A 207 -0.25 12.64 19.47
C ALA A 207 -0.77 13.34 20.73
N TYR A 208 -1.91 12.88 21.26
CA TYR A 208 -2.47 13.42 22.49
C TYR A 208 -1.54 13.19 23.69
N ALA A 209 -1.11 11.94 23.91
CA ALA A 209 -0.24 11.56 25.02
C ALA A 209 1.03 12.41 25.08
N PHE A 210 1.63 12.67 23.92
CA PHE A 210 2.82 13.52 23.82
C PHE A 210 2.57 14.98 24.22
N ILE A 211 1.43 15.54 23.80
CA ILE A 211 1.08 16.94 24.04
C ILE A 211 0.66 17.16 25.50
N SER A 212 -0.20 16.29 26.03
CA SER A 212 -0.79 16.49 27.34
C SER A 212 0.12 16.04 28.48
N ASN A 213 1.01 15.07 28.23
CA ASN A 213 1.83 14.43 29.25
C ASN A 213 1.02 13.74 30.35
N ASP A 214 -0.26 13.44 30.08
CA ASP A 214 -1.14 12.77 31.02
C ASP A 214 -0.84 11.27 31.08
N ASP A 215 -0.79 10.74 32.30
CA ASP A 215 -0.62 9.29 32.53
C ASP A 215 -1.91 8.50 32.28
N TYR A 216 -3.03 9.19 32.08
CA TYR A 216 -4.35 8.61 31.95
C TYR A 216 -5.22 9.43 31.01
N MET A 217 -5.97 8.76 30.15
CA MET A 217 -6.99 9.36 29.29
C MET A 217 -8.36 8.85 29.74
N SER A 218 -9.24 9.76 30.18
CA SER A 218 -10.63 9.40 30.51
C SER A 218 -11.41 9.02 29.24
N ASP A 219 -12.58 8.40 29.39
CA ASP A 219 -13.40 8.05 28.22
C ASP A 219 -13.94 9.29 27.50
N GLU A 220 -14.20 10.38 28.23
CA GLU A 220 -14.52 11.67 27.65
C GLU A 220 -13.35 12.18 26.81
N GLU A 221 -12.13 12.17 27.35
CA GLU A 221 -10.93 12.59 26.61
C GLU A 221 -10.68 11.72 25.38
N ILE A 222 -10.83 10.40 25.49
CA ILE A 222 -10.74 9.47 24.36
C ILE A 222 -11.77 9.84 23.29
N GLY A 223 -13.01 10.15 23.68
CA GLY A 223 -14.04 10.67 22.77
C GLY A 223 -13.58 11.91 22.02
N GLU A 224 -13.07 12.90 22.76
CA GLU A 224 -12.59 14.16 22.20
C GLU A 224 -11.31 14.02 21.34
N ILE A 225 -10.47 13.01 21.59
CA ILE A 225 -9.31 12.65 20.75
C ILE A 225 -9.80 12.10 19.42
N ILE A 226 -10.76 11.16 19.44
CA ILE A 226 -11.29 10.53 18.24
C ILE A 226 -12.06 11.54 17.39
N ASP A 227 -12.76 12.49 18.00
CA ASP A 227 -13.51 13.52 17.29
C ASP A 227 -12.70 14.76 16.88
N GLY A 228 -11.52 14.97 17.47
CA GLY A 228 -10.61 16.06 17.19
C GLY A 228 -10.78 17.33 18.04
N SER A 229 -11.87 17.44 18.80
CA SER A 229 -12.20 18.63 19.59
C SER A 229 -11.15 18.94 20.66
N ILE A 230 -10.50 17.90 21.20
CA ILE A 230 -9.46 18.07 22.21
C ILE A 230 -8.22 18.80 21.68
N PHE A 231 -7.92 18.62 20.38
CA PHE A 231 -6.82 19.27 19.68
C PHE A 231 -7.19 20.72 19.36
N GLN A 232 -8.44 20.96 18.95
CA GLN A 232 -8.95 22.32 18.70
C GLN A 232 -8.89 23.19 19.95
N LYS A 233 -9.25 22.63 21.12
CA LYS A 233 -9.10 23.30 22.43
C LYS A 233 -7.65 23.68 22.74
N ARG A 234 -6.66 22.99 22.14
CA ARG A 234 -5.22 23.23 22.31
C ARG A 234 -4.57 23.92 21.10
N ASN A 235 -5.31 24.75 20.37
CA ASN A 235 -4.82 25.50 19.20
C ASN A 235 -4.35 24.63 18.03
N ILE A 236 -4.88 23.42 17.85
CA ILE A 236 -4.56 22.56 16.71
C ILE A 236 -5.83 22.33 15.90
N GLY A 237 -5.92 22.96 14.73
CA GLY A 237 -7.19 23.09 14.00
C GLY A 237 -7.63 21.85 13.22
N ASN A 238 -6.71 21.22 12.47
CA ASN A 238 -7.02 20.20 11.46
C ASN A 238 -6.32 18.86 11.70
N PHE A 239 -6.04 18.50 12.94
CA PHE A 239 -5.32 17.26 13.23
C PHE A 239 -6.16 16.02 12.89
N VAL A 240 -7.44 16.02 13.29
CA VAL A 240 -8.41 14.97 12.94
C VAL A 240 -9.41 15.54 11.93
N ASP A 241 -9.48 14.91 10.76
CA ASP A 241 -10.48 15.20 9.74
C ASP A 241 -11.59 14.13 9.76
N ASN A 242 -12.76 14.45 9.18
CA ASN A 242 -13.80 13.45 8.85
C ASN A 242 -13.36 12.65 7.60
N ASP A 243 -12.24 11.94 7.72
CA ASP A 243 -11.61 11.11 6.69
C ASP A 243 -12.27 9.72 6.58
N PHE A 244 -11.65 8.77 5.89
CA PHE A 244 -12.18 7.42 5.75
C PHE A 244 -12.27 6.60 7.07
N PHE A 245 -11.56 7.00 8.12
CA PHE A 245 -11.51 6.29 9.41
C PHE A 245 -12.41 6.94 10.46
N HIS A 246 -13.17 7.98 10.10
CA HIS A 246 -14.05 8.71 11.00
C HIS A 246 -15.22 7.88 11.58
N TRP A 247 -15.51 6.72 10.99
CA TRP A 247 -16.63 5.84 11.37
C TRP A 247 -16.58 5.36 12.84
N VAL A 248 -15.41 5.40 13.45
CA VAL A 248 -15.19 5.03 14.86
C VAL A 248 -15.71 6.08 15.86
N LYS A 249 -16.03 7.29 15.40
CA LYS A 249 -16.46 8.43 16.22
C LYS A 249 -17.90 8.35 16.70
N GLY A 250 -18.82 7.82 15.90
CA GLY A 250 -20.26 7.89 16.18
C GLY A 250 -20.61 7.27 17.54
N ASN A 251 -21.58 7.83 18.28
CA ASN A 251 -21.91 7.41 19.66
C ASN A 251 -22.11 5.88 19.80
N GLN A 252 -22.69 5.23 18.79
CA GLN A 252 -22.84 3.78 18.78
C GLN A 252 -21.48 3.08 18.60
N SER A 253 -20.67 3.50 17.62
CA SER A 253 -19.33 2.98 17.41
C SER A 253 -18.43 3.18 18.62
N PHE A 254 -18.44 4.38 19.21
CA PHE A 254 -17.63 4.70 20.37
C PHE A 254 -17.92 3.75 21.53
N ARG A 255 -19.21 3.54 21.86
CA ARG A 255 -19.61 2.60 22.93
C ARG A 255 -19.10 1.18 22.69
N ASN A 256 -19.20 0.67 21.47
CA ASN A 256 -18.79 -0.70 21.14
C ASN A 256 -17.26 -0.86 20.99
N LEU A 257 -16.56 0.22 20.68
CA LEU A 257 -15.10 0.23 20.48
C LEU A 257 -14.31 0.74 21.71
N ARG A 258 -15.01 1.25 22.73
CA ARG A 258 -14.42 1.83 23.97
C ARG A 258 -13.34 0.94 24.58
N LYS A 259 -13.57 -0.38 24.67
CA LYS A 259 -12.58 -1.33 25.20
C LYS A 259 -11.28 -1.31 24.40
N ALA A 260 -11.36 -1.31 23.07
CA ALA A 260 -10.18 -1.25 22.20
C ALA A 260 -9.44 0.09 22.36
N PHE A 261 -10.15 1.19 22.53
CA PHE A 261 -9.55 2.50 22.76
C PHE A 261 -8.80 2.57 24.09
N ARG A 262 -9.39 2.02 25.16
CA ARG A 262 -8.74 1.95 26.48
C ARG A 262 -7.47 1.11 26.45
N LEU A 263 -7.48 -0.03 25.76
CA LEU A 263 -6.28 -0.88 25.61
C LEU A 263 -5.13 -0.13 24.94
N ILE A 264 -5.41 0.62 23.87
CA ILE A 264 -4.41 1.44 23.19
C ILE A 264 -3.90 2.54 24.14
N ALA A 265 -4.80 3.26 24.80
CA ALA A 265 -4.43 4.35 25.72
C ALA A 265 -3.59 3.87 26.91
N GLN A 266 -3.94 2.71 27.49
CA GLN A 266 -3.19 2.08 28.58
C GLN A 266 -1.79 1.65 28.15
N GLU A 267 -1.66 1.03 26.98
CA GLU A 267 -0.33 0.62 26.53
C GLU A 267 0.54 1.85 26.19
N ILE A 268 -0.05 2.93 25.64
CA ILE A 268 0.67 4.19 25.39
C ILE A 268 1.19 4.79 26.71
N SER A 269 0.41 4.77 27.79
CA SER A 269 0.80 5.41 29.05
C SER A 269 2.02 4.78 29.73
N ARG A 270 2.39 3.55 29.33
CA ARG A 270 3.60 2.85 29.80
C ARG A 270 4.89 3.41 29.22
N PHE A 271 4.81 4.25 28.18
CA PHE A 271 5.96 4.80 27.48
C PHE A 271 6.17 6.28 27.77
N ASP A 272 7.44 6.67 27.86
CA ASP A 272 7.86 8.06 27.86
C ASP A 272 8.18 8.51 26.43
N PHE A 273 7.42 9.51 25.97
CA PHE A 273 7.55 10.09 24.63
C PHE A 273 8.21 11.48 24.66
N THR A 274 8.78 11.93 25.78
CA THR A 274 9.40 13.27 25.86
C THR A 274 10.59 13.45 24.91
N ASP A 275 11.43 12.41 24.75
CA ASP A 275 12.64 12.40 23.90
C ASP A 275 12.58 11.30 22.82
N VAL A 276 11.63 11.41 21.89
CA VAL A 276 11.49 10.47 20.75
C VAL A 276 12.33 10.95 19.58
N ASP A 277 13.52 10.36 19.41
CA ASP A 277 14.46 10.67 18.32
C ASP A 277 14.09 9.98 16.97
N GLU A 278 13.16 9.02 16.98
CA GLU A 278 12.85 8.13 15.85
C GLU A 278 11.39 8.23 15.41
N ASP A 279 11.08 7.93 14.14
CA ASP A 279 9.71 7.84 13.64
C ASP A 279 9.08 6.52 14.13
N VAL A 280 8.52 6.53 15.35
CA VAL A 280 7.95 5.35 16.01
C VAL A 280 6.73 4.77 15.27
N LEU A 281 5.93 5.63 14.62
CA LEU A 281 4.73 5.21 13.89
C LEU A 281 5.05 4.44 12.61
N LYS A 282 6.12 4.84 11.93
CA LYS A 282 6.63 4.16 10.74
C LYS A 282 6.98 2.69 11.01
N GLY A 283 7.60 2.38 12.15
CA GLY A 283 7.95 0.99 12.51
C GLY A 283 6.72 0.11 12.61
N VAL A 284 5.74 0.54 13.42
CA VAL A 284 4.46 -0.19 13.60
C VAL A 284 3.73 -0.36 12.27
N TYR A 285 3.70 0.66 11.42
CA TYR A 285 3.10 0.55 10.09
C TYR A 285 3.80 -0.52 9.23
N GLN A 286 5.14 -0.51 9.19
CA GLN A 286 5.92 -1.45 8.39
C GLN A 286 5.82 -2.90 8.87
N GLU A 287 5.53 -3.11 10.16
CA GLU A 287 5.29 -4.42 10.75
C GLU A 287 3.88 -4.94 10.47
N LEU A 288 2.86 -4.09 10.61
CA LEU A 288 1.45 -4.48 10.43
C LEU A 288 1.05 -4.68 8.97
N ILE A 289 1.72 -4.00 8.04
CA ILE A 289 1.44 -4.12 6.60
C ILE A 289 2.55 -4.92 5.92
N ASP A 290 2.16 -6.05 5.32
CA ASP A 290 3.09 -6.97 4.68
C ASP A 290 3.86 -6.31 3.53
N LEU A 291 5.03 -6.87 3.25
CA LEU A 291 5.96 -6.31 2.28
C LEU A 291 5.42 -6.29 0.86
N ASP A 292 4.60 -7.26 0.47
CA ASP A 292 4.10 -7.36 -0.91
C ASP A 292 2.98 -6.34 -1.15
N THR A 293 2.15 -6.07 -0.14
CA THR A 293 1.20 -4.95 -0.16
C THR A 293 1.93 -3.61 -0.30
N ARG A 294 2.97 -3.33 0.50
CA ARG A 294 3.78 -2.10 0.38
C ARG A 294 4.50 -1.98 -0.96
N ARG A 295 4.99 -3.10 -1.51
CA ARG A 295 5.61 -3.14 -2.85
C ARG A 295 4.62 -2.85 -3.97
N ALA A 296 3.40 -3.35 -3.88
CA ALA A 296 2.35 -3.04 -4.84
C ALA A 296 2.00 -1.55 -4.86
N LEU A 297 2.15 -0.88 -3.70
CA LEU A 297 2.00 0.57 -3.54
C LEU A 297 3.25 1.37 -3.96
N GLY A 298 4.39 0.70 -4.15
CA GLY A 298 5.69 1.35 -4.39
C GLY A 298 6.23 2.12 -3.19
N GLU A 299 5.81 1.75 -1.98
CA GLU A 299 6.18 2.41 -0.73
C GLU A 299 7.55 1.94 -0.24
N TYR A 300 8.51 2.86 -0.29
CA TYR A 300 9.85 2.66 0.27
C TYR A 300 10.11 3.76 1.30
N TYR A 301 10.03 3.38 2.57
CA TYR A 301 10.29 4.30 3.67
C TYR A 301 11.77 4.66 3.75
N THR A 302 12.06 5.96 3.63
CA THR A 302 13.42 6.50 3.68
C THR A 302 13.94 6.50 5.12
N PRO A 303 15.15 5.97 5.40
CA PRO A 303 15.69 5.98 6.75
C PRO A 303 16.11 7.39 7.20
N ASP A 304 16.01 7.63 8.50
CA ASP A 304 16.13 8.96 9.09
C ASP A 304 17.49 9.62 8.80
N TRP A 305 18.61 8.88 8.87
CA TRP A 305 19.94 9.37 8.51
C TRP A 305 20.01 9.94 7.09
N LEU A 306 19.32 9.32 6.13
CA LEU A 306 19.35 9.75 4.73
C LEU A 306 18.50 11.01 4.55
N CYS A 307 17.36 11.09 5.24
CA CYS A 307 16.55 12.31 5.30
C CYS A 307 17.36 13.49 5.85
N GLU A 308 17.97 13.32 7.02
CA GLU A 308 18.80 14.32 7.69
C GLU A 308 19.99 14.75 6.82
N ARG A 309 20.70 13.79 6.19
CA ARG A 309 21.85 14.07 5.33
C ARG A 309 21.47 14.85 4.06
N ILE A 310 20.35 14.51 3.43
CA ILE A 310 19.83 15.23 2.24
C ILE A 310 19.37 16.63 2.61
N VAL A 311 18.60 16.76 3.68
CA VAL A 311 18.12 18.06 4.19
C VAL A 311 19.30 18.98 4.55
N GLY A 312 20.41 18.41 5.03
CA GLY A 312 21.65 19.13 5.30
C GLY A 312 22.28 19.85 4.09
N GLU A 313 21.95 19.46 2.85
CA GLU A 313 22.42 20.11 1.62
C GLU A 313 21.65 21.41 1.27
N PHE A 314 20.61 21.71 2.04
CA PHE A 314 19.77 22.89 1.88
C PHE A 314 19.97 23.87 3.03
N THR A 315 19.93 25.16 2.69
CA THR A 315 19.87 26.28 3.63
C THR A 315 18.43 26.79 3.65
N PHE A 316 17.87 27.05 4.83
CA PHE A 316 16.52 27.57 4.98
C PHE A 316 16.60 29.00 5.52
N ALA A 317 16.29 29.97 4.67
CA ALA A 317 16.09 31.35 5.10
C ALA A 317 14.68 31.51 5.71
N PRO A 318 14.48 32.46 6.63
CA PRO A 318 13.14 32.79 7.13
C PRO A 318 12.17 33.09 5.98
N GLY A 319 11.05 32.37 5.94
CA GLY A 319 10.03 32.47 4.88
C GLY A 319 10.22 31.52 3.69
N ASP A 320 11.32 30.77 3.62
CA ASP A 320 11.47 29.68 2.66
C ASP A 320 10.43 28.60 2.92
N ARG A 321 9.86 28.04 1.84
CA ARG A 321 8.87 26.97 1.92
C ARG A 321 9.41 25.68 1.35
N ILE A 322 9.12 24.59 2.05
CA ILE A 322 9.50 23.23 1.68
C ILE A 322 8.26 22.37 1.41
N LEU A 323 8.36 21.51 0.40
CA LEU A 323 7.36 20.49 0.08
C LEU A 323 8.01 19.10 0.03
N ASP A 324 7.37 18.13 0.67
CA ASP A 324 7.49 16.72 0.30
C ASP A 324 6.25 16.25 -0.49
N PRO A 325 6.37 15.96 -1.80
CA PRO A 325 5.25 15.62 -2.67
C PRO A 325 4.79 14.16 -2.59
N ALA A 326 5.46 13.33 -1.78
CA ALA A 326 5.08 11.95 -1.50
C ALA A 326 5.53 11.61 -0.07
N CYS A 327 4.98 12.33 0.90
CA CYS A 327 5.62 12.49 2.21
C CYS A 327 5.59 11.24 3.09
N GLY A 328 4.79 10.23 2.77
CA GLY A 328 4.68 9.02 3.57
C GLY A 328 4.35 9.34 5.03
N SER A 329 5.14 8.81 5.97
CA SER A 329 5.05 9.11 7.41
C SER A 329 5.63 10.46 7.82
N GLY A 330 6.16 11.26 6.89
CA GLY A 330 6.66 12.61 7.15
C GLY A 330 8.13 12.69 7.59
N SER A 331 8.95 11.64 7.40
CA SER A 331 10.33 11.63 7.89
C SER A 331 11.21 12.77 7.32
N PHE A 332 11.03 13.16 6.05
CA PHE A 332 11.71 14.32 5.46
C PHE A 332 11.23 15.64 6.07
N LEU A 333 9.94 15.76 6.34
CA LEU A 333 9.35 16.96 6.96
C LEU A 333 9.85 17.13 8.41
N ARG A 334 9.95 16.02 9.15
CA ARG A 334 10.58 15.97 10.48
C ARG A 334 12.01 16.50 10.42
N ALA A 335 12.83 15.94 9.53
CA ALA A 335 14.22 16.35 9.35
C ALA A 335 14.34 17.83 8.95
N ALA A 336 13.42 18.34 8.12
CA ALA A 336 13.36 19.75 7.75
C ALA A 336 13.02 20.66 8.94
N ILE A 337 12.05 20.29 9.78
CA ILE A 337 11.69 21.04 11.00
C ILE A 337 12.89 21.15 11.94
N HIS A 338 13.57 20.03 12.22
CA HIS A 338 14.77 20.05 13.06
C HIS A 338 15.85 20.95 12.45
N ARG A 339 16.14 20.81 11.16
CA ARG A 339 17.14 21.64 10.48
C ARG A 339 16.79 23.13 10.50
N MET A 340 15.52 23.48 10.30
CA MET A 340 15.05 24.87 10.35
C MET A 340 15.25 25.48 11.73
N ARG A 341 14.97 24.71 12.80
CA ARG A 341 15.22 25.14 14.20
C ARG A 341 16.70 25.29 14.51
N ASP A 342 17.52 24.34 14.05
CA ASP A 342 18.96 24.35 14.29
C ASP A 342 19.63 25.58 13.65
N ILE A 343 19.20 25.96 12.44
CA ILE A 343 19.74 27.12 11.73
C ILE A 343 19.10 28.44 12.21
N ASN A 344 17.80 28.42 12.55
CA ASN A 344 17.03 29.61 12.93
C ASN A 344 16.29 29.39 14.28
N PRO A 345 17.00 29.44 15.44
CA PRO A 345 16.40 29.17 16.75
C PRO A 345 15.27 30.13 17.16
N GLU A 346 15.25 31.33 16.58
CA GLU A 346 14.25 32.38 16.85
C GLU A 346 12.93 32.18 16.07
N MET A 347 12.85 31.22 15.14
CA MET A 347 11.62 30.96 14.40
C MET A 347 10.53 30.42 15.33
N THR A 348 9.34 31.02 15.25
CA THR A 348 8.19 30.55 16.01
C THR A 348 7.67 29.23 15.45
N VAL A 349 6.87 28.51 16.25
CA VAL A 349 6.20 27.27 15.80
C VAL A 349 5.29 27.55 14.60
N GLU A 350 4.64 28.72 14.60
CA GLU A 350 3.82 29.21 13.50
C GLU A 350 4.62 29.40 12.22
N ASP A 351 5.80 30.04 12.30
CA ASP A 351 6.65 30.29 11.14
C ASP A 351 7.16 28.97 10.53
N ILE A 352 7.53 28.00 11.36
CA ILE A 352 7.97 26.67 10.92
C ILE A 352 6.81 25.91 10.28
N ASN A 353 5.63 25.91 10.93
CA ASN A 353 4.46 25.23 10.38
C ASN A 353 4.05 25.81 9.02
N ASP A 354 4.07 27.13 8.86
CA ASP A 354 3.74 27.82 7.61
C ASP A 354 4.77 27.60 6.50
N ALA A 355 5.96 27.07 6.83
CA ALA A 355 7.01 26.75 5.87
C ALA A 355 6.95 25.30 5.35
N VAL A 356 6.38 24.36 6.11
CA VAL A 356 6.53 22.92 5.87
C VAL A 356 5.25 22.29 5.33
N TYR A 357 5.31 21.72 4.12
CA TYR A 357 4.17 21.12 3.44
C TYR A 357 4.45 19.65 3.06
N GLY A 358 3.43 18.80 3.17
CA GLY A 358 3.45 17.42 2.70
C GLY A 358 2.25 17.12 1.82
N ILE A 359 2.44 16.32 0.78
CA ILE A 359 1.36 15.70 0.01
C ILE A 359 1.57 14.20 0.03
N ASP A 360 0.52 13.45 0.34
CA ASP A 360 0.50 12.01 0.16
C ASP A 360 -0.87 11.55 -0.33
N ILE A 361 -0.88 10.46 -1.08
CA ILE A 361 -2.09 9.88 -1.66
C ILE A 361 -2.72 8.83 -0.73
N HIS A 362 -2.03 8.42 0.34
CA HIS A 362 -2.53 7.45 1.31
C HIS A 362 -3.06 8.17 2.56
N PRO A 363 -4.36 8.02 2.92
CA PRO A 363 -4.97 8.75 4.04
C PRO A 363 -4.33 8.42 5.39
N LEU A 364 -3.95 7.16 5.62
CA LEU A 364 -3.22 6.81 6.83
C LEU A 364 -1.83 7.45 6.90
N SER A 365 -1.08 7.48 5.79
CA SER A 365 0.23 8.15 5.74
C SER A 365 0.08 9.63 6.06
N VAL A 366 -0.97 10.29 5.56
CA VAL A 366 -1.31 11.67 5.94
C VAL A 366 -1.54 11.82 7.45
N GLN A 367 -2.33 10.94 8.07
CA GLN A 367 -2.55 10.98 9.53
C GLN A 367 -1.25 10.77 10.31
N ILE A 368 -0.42 9.80 9.90
CA ILE A 368 0.88 9.54 10.51
C ILE A 368 1.80 10.76 10.35
N ALA A 369 1.89 11.34 9.15
CA ALA A 369 2.69 12.52 8.88
C ALA A 369 2.24 13.73 9.70
N LYS A 370 0.92 13.93 9.90
CA LYS A 370 0.41 14.95 10.82
C LYS A 370 0.88 14.71 12.24
N THR A 371 0.83 13.46 12.73
CA THR A 371 1.36 13.11 14.06
C THR A 371 2.86 13.39 14.13
N THR A 372 3.65 12.91 13.15
CA THR A 372 5.10 13.17 13.09
C THR A 372 5.42 14.66 13.08
N LEU A 373 4.68 15.48 12.33
CA LEU A 373 4.86 16.92 12.29
C LEU A 373 4.55 17.56 13.65
N LEU A 374 3.47 17.13 14.30
CA LEU A 374 3.04 17.63 15.60
C LEU A 374 4.05 17.29 16.70
N LEU A 375 4.58 16.06 16.70
CA LEU A 375 5.68 15.62 17.57
C LEU A 375 6.94 16.46 17.33
N ALA A 376 7.31 16.68 16.06
CA ALA A 376 8.46 17.49 15.69
C ALA A 376 8.29 18.97 16.09
N LEU A 377 7.08 19.53 15.95
CA LEU A 377 6.77 20.90 16.39
C LEU A 377 6.77 21.03 17.93
N GLY A 378 6.60 19.93 18.67
CA GLY A 378 6.75 19.90 20.12
C GLY A 378 5.62 20.61 20.88
N LYS A 379 5.78 20.72 22.21
CA LYS A 379 4.76 21.32 23.11
C LYS A 379 4.52 22.81 22.87
N GLY A 380 5.41 23.50 22.15
CA GLY A 380 5.24 24.91 21.78
C GLY A 380 4.00 25.20 20.94
N VAL A 381 3.43 24.18 20.27
CA VAL A 381 2.16 24.28 19.52
C VAL A 381 1.00 24.75 20.40
N ILE A 382 0.96 24.35 21.66
CA ILE A 382 -0.10 24.75 22.60
C ILE A 382 -0.03 26.26 22.88
N ALA A 383 1.19 26.81 22.95
CA ALA A 383 1.47 28.21 23.24
C ALA A 383 1.38 29.12 22.00
N ALA A 384 1.04 28.57 20.83
CA ALA A 384 0.88 29.34 19.60
C ALA A 384 -0.20 30.42 19.75
N LYS A 385 0.04 31.58 19.14
CA LYS A 385 -0.86 32.75 19.21
C LYS A 385 -2.12 32.58 18.36
N ARG A 386 -2.12 31.62 17.45
CA ARG A 386 -3.24 31.29 16.56
C ARG A 386 -3.32 29.77 16.37
N PRO A 387 -4.49 29.24 15.99
CA PRO A 387 -4.63 27.83 15.66
C PRO A 387 -3.62 27.39 14.58
N ILE A 388 -2.86 26.34 14.87
CA ILE A 388 -1.93 25.69 13.95
C ILE A 388 -2.73 24.78 13.00
N HIS A 389 -2.53 24.99 11.71
CA HIS A 389 -3.05 24.12 10.65
C HIS A 389 -1.87 23.34 10.03
N LEU A 390 -1.81 22.04 10.27
CA LEU A 390 -0.75 21.17 9.75
C LEU A 390 -0.94 21.02 8.24
N ASN A 391 0.05 21.45 7.46
CA ASN A 391 -0.01 21.50 6.00
C ASN A 391 0.29 20.14 5.33
N ILE A 392 -0.34 19.06 5.81
CA ILE A 392 -0.27 17.73 5.20
C ILE A 392 -1.57 17.46 4.43
N ILE A 393 -1.43 17.22 3.12
CA ILE A 393 -2.53 17.23 2.16
C ILE A 393 -2.74 15.82 1.61
N LEU A 394 -3.98 15.34 1.67
CA LEU A 394 -4.37 14.09 1.03
C LEU A 394 -4.68 14.30 -0.44
N ALA A 395 -3.70 14.11 -1.33
CA ALA A 395 -3.93 14.27 -2.75
C ALA A 395 -2.96 13.43 -3.59
N ASN A 396 -3.33 13.20 -4.84
CA ASN A 396 -2.39 12.67 -5.82
C ASN A 396 -1.60 13.83 -6.42
N THR A 397 -0.30 13.87 -6.15
CA THR A 397 0.59 14.92 -6.65
C THR A 397 0.67 15.02 -8.18
N LEU A 398 0.48 13.91 -8.90
CA LEU A 398 0.49 13.91 -10.37
C LEU A 398 -0.89 14.18 -10.99
N LEU A 399 -1.98 13.97 -10.25
CA LEU A 399 -3.31 14.38 -10.69
C LEU A 399 -3.45 15.89 -10.46
N ALA A 400 -2.84 16.68 -11.34
CA ALA A 400 -3.45 17.95 -11.65
C ALA A 400 -4.83 17.64 -12.26
N PRO A 401 -5.93 18.21 -11.75
CA PRO A 401 -7.25 17.99 -12.32
C PRO A 401 -7.22 18.22 -13.85
N GLU A 402 -7.61 17.20 -14.61
CA GLU A 402 -7.50 17.13 -16.07
C GLU A 402 -8.25 18.26 -16.79
N GLY A 403 -7.75 18.68 -17.97
CA GLY A 403 -8.59 19.34 -19.00
C GLY A 403 -8.26 20.78 -19.42
N VAL A 404 -7.27 21.46 -18.85
CA VAL A 404 -7.02 22.89 -19.19
C VAL A 404 -5.99 23.07 -20.30
N GLU A 405 -6.25 22.54 -21.50
CA GLU A 405 -5.68 23.06 -22.75
C GLU A 405 -6.66 22.81 -23.92
N ASP A 406 -7.94 23.15 -23.76
CA ASP A 406 -8.74 23.53 -24.93
C ASP A 406 -8.96 25.04 -24.87
N LEU A 407 -8.42 25.70 -25.89
CA LEU A 407 -8.70 27.08 -26.22
C LEU A 407 -10.23 27.29 -26.13
N PHE A 408 -10.66 28.14 -25.18
CA PHE A 408 -12.02 28.66 -24.98
C PHE A 408 -12.98 28.03 -23.92
N GLY A 409 -12.55 27.26 -22.90
CA GLY A 409 -13.47 26.87 -21.81
C GLY A 409 -12.88 26.37 -20.47
N ASN A 410 -13.27 27.02 -19.36
CA ASN A 410 -12.86 26.79 -17.97
C ASN A 410 -13.77 25.76 -17.25
N GLU A 411 -13.67 24.45 -17.53
CA GLU A 411 -14.55 23.46 -16.90
C GLU A 411 -13.78 22.24 -16.35
N PHE A 412 -14.19 21.77 -15.17
CA PHE A 412 -13.57 20.69 -14.39
C PHE A 412 -14.64 19.72 -13.88
N THR A 413 -14.44 18.41 -14.02
CA THR A 413 -15.45 17.41 -13.58
C THR A 413 -15.16 16.84 -12.19
N LEU A 414 -16.00 17.17 -11.21
CA LEU A 414 -15.98 16.65 -9.84
C LEU A 414 -16.95 15.47 -9.67
N PRO A 415 -16.48 14.26 -9.33
CA PRO A 415 -17.36 13.17 -8.93
C PRO A 415 -17.80 13.30 -7.46
N ILE A 416 -19.12 13.27 -7.21
CA ILE A 416 -19.71 13.10 -5.87
C ILE A 416 -20.62 11.87 -5.91
N ASP A 417 -20.28 10.84 -5.15
CA ASP A 417 -20.85 9.49 -5.21
C ASP A 417 -20.83 8.91 -6.65
N LYS A 418 -22.01 8.78 -7.27
CA LYS A 418 -22.17 8.25 -8.64
C LYS A 418 -22.34 9.35 -9.69
N GLU A 419 -22.49 10.61 -9.27
CA GLU A 419 -22.74 11.73 -10.17
C GLU A 419 -21.47 12.52 -10.46
N LYS A 420 -21.45 13.17 -11.62
CA LYS A 420 -20.36 14.03 -12.08
C LYS A 420 -20.90 15.45 -12.21
N TYR A 421 -20.24 16.39 -11.55
CA TYR A 421 -20.59 17.81 -11.55
C TYR A 421 -19.50 18.58 -12.29
N VAL A 422 -19.89 19.50 -13.17
CA VAL A 422 -18.93 20.32 -13.92
C VAL A 422 -18.79 21.67 -13.22
N LEU A 423 -17.56 22.00 -12.83
CA LEU A 423 -17.19 23.19 -12.08
C LEU A 423 -16.32 24.10 -12.92
N ASN A 424 -16.40 25.40 -12.70
CA ASN A 424 -15.50 26.34 -13.33
C ASN A 424 -14.14 26.38 -12.61
N THR A 425 -13.02 26.38 -13.35
CA THR A 425 -11.67 26.41 -12.75
C THR A 425 -11.40 27.65 -11.89
N GLN A 426 -12.17 28.73 -12.05
CA GLN A 426 -12.10 29.94 -11.23
C GLN A 426 -12.39 29.69 -9.73
N VAL A 427 -13.03 28.56 -9.37
CA VAL A 427 -13.21 28.22 -7.94
C VAL A 427 -11.89 27.85 -7.26
N PHE A 428 -10.83 27.57 -8.03
CA PHE A 428 -9.51 27.20 -7.52
C PHE A 428 -8.50 28.36 -7.54
N GLU A 429 -8.96 29.61 -7.67
CA GLU A 429 -8.07 30.78 -7.66
C GLU A 429 -7.66 31.20 -6.23
N ASP A 430 -8.54 31.00 -5.23
CA ASP A 430 -8.29 31.35 -3.83
C ASP A 430 -8.73 30.21 -2.88
N VAL A 431 -7.78 29.68 -2.10
CA VAL A 431 -8.00 28.58 -1.13
C VAL A 431 -9.01 28.96 -0.07
N ARG A 432 -8.91 30.19 0.48
CA ARG A 432 -9.76 30.62 1.59
C ARG A 432 -11.19 30.77 1.11
N LEU A 433 -11.37 31.37 -0.06
CA LEU A 433 -12.68 31.44 -0.71
C LEU A 433 -13.26 30.05 -0.95
N PHE A 434 -12.45 29.11 -1.44
CA PHE A 434 -12.90 27.75 -1.70
C PHE A 434 -13.32 27.02 -0.42
N ASP A 435 -12.51 27.07 0.64
CA ASP A 435 -12.81 26.46 1.93
C ASP A 435 -14.07 27.08 2.58
N ASP A 436 -14.17 28.42 2.61
CA ASP A 436 -15.33 29.13 3.15
C ASP A 436 -16.62 28.80 2.39
N ALA A 437 -16.52 28.74 1.05
CA ALA A 437 -17.64 28.40 0.19
C ALA A 437 -18.08 26.94 0.34
N LEU A 438 -17.13 26.01 0.47
CA LEU A 438 -17.41 24.60 0.68
C LEU A 438 -18.06 24.36 2.06
N GLU A 439 -17.61 25.07 3.10
CA GLU A 439 -18.29 25.09 4.42
C GLU A 439 -19.73 25.59 4.30
N ALA A 440 -19.94 26.67 3.53
CA ALA A 440 -21.28 27.19 3.28
C ALA A 440 -22.17 26.15 2.59
N CYS A 441 -21.65 25.42 1.59
CA CYS A 441 -22.37 24.35 0.90
C CYS A 441 -22.77 23.23 1.86
N GLU A 442 -21.84 22.80 2.71
CA GLU A 442 -22.05 21.76 3.71
C GLU A 442 -23.17 22.16 4.69
N GLU A 443 -23.07 23.33 5.31
CA GLU A 443 -24.08 23.79 6.25
C GLU A 443 -25.45 24.02 5.63
N LEU A 444 -25.50 24.58 4.42
CA LEU A 444 -26.76 24.79 3.71
C LEU A 444 -27.41 23.45 3.33
N SER A 445 -26.61 22.45 2.96
CA SER A 445 -27.13 21.12 2.65
C SER A 445 -27.69 20.41 3.89
N ASN A 446 -27.10 20.64 5.08
CA ASN A 446 -27.65 20.21 6.37
C ASN A 446 -28.95 20.95 6.73
N TRP A 447 -28.98 22.27 6.59
CA TRP A 447 -30.16 23.08 6.95
C TRP A 447 -31.36 22.80 6.03
N ASN A 448 -31.12 22.55 4.74
CA ASN A 448 -32.14 22.18 3.77
C ASN A 448 -32.43 20.67 3.75
N LEU A 449 -31.97 19.87 4.71
CA LEU A 449 -32.22 18.42 4.70
C LEU A 449 -33.74 18.15 4.74
N HIS A 450 -34.23 17.29 3.84
CA HIS A 450 -35.66 16.98 3.66
C HIS A 450 -36.56 18.15 3.20
N GLN A 451 -36.00 19.32 2.91
CA GLN A 451 -36.69 20.44 2.27
C GLN A 451 -36.44 20.46 0.75
N PRO A 452 -37.30 21.13 -0.06
CA PRO A 452 -37.00 21.34 -1.47
C PRO A 452 -35.67 22.08 -1.66
N LYS A 453 -35.03 21.87 -2.83
CA LYS A 453 -33.76 22.54 -3.16
C LYS A 453 -33.90 24.06 -3.06
N MET A 454 -32.93 24.69 -2.40
CA MET A 454 -32.87 26.15 -2.30
C MET A 454 -32.78 26.80 -3.69
N ALA A 455 -33.53 27.87 -3.92
CA ALA A 455 -33.41 28.63 -5.16
C ALA A 455 -31.99 29.21 -5.31
N LYS A 456 -31.37 29.05 -6.48
CA LYS A 456 -30.00 29.47 -6.79
C LYS A 456 -29.67 30.91 -6.42
N LYS A 457 -30.62 31.84 -6.59
CA LYS A 457 -30.49 33.25 -6.18
C LYS A 457 -30.34 33.41 -4.66
N LYS A 458 -31.12 32.65 -3.88
CA LYS A 458 -31.05 32.65 -2.41
C LYS A 458 -29.73 32.06 -1.94
N PHE A 459 -29.31 30.93 -2.51
CA PHE A 459 -28.01 30.31 -2.26
C PHE A 459 -26.85 31.29 -2.51
N SER A 460 -26.81 31.90 -3.70
CA SER A 460 -25.75 32.84 -4.08
C SER A 460 -25.69 34.07 -3.18
N THR A 461 -26.85 34.52 -2.65
CA THR A 461 -26.91 35.65 -1.70
C THR A 461 -26.29 35.27 -0.35
N ILE A 462 -26.56 34.06 0.14
CA ILE A 462 -26.00 33.56 1.40
C ILE A 462 -24.48 33.34 1.24
N LEU A 463 -24.07 32.69 0.16
CA LEU A 463 -22.66 32.42 -0.16
C LEU A 463 -21.85 33.72 -0.20
N ASN A 464 -22.32 34.74 -0.92
CA ASN A 464 -21.66 36.05 -1.02
C ASN A 464 -21.56 36.81 0.31
N ARG A 465 -22.46 36.56 1.27
CA ARG A 465 -22.37 37.18 2.60
C ARG A 465 -21.36 36.50 3.51
N ARG A 466 -21.02 35.24 3.21
CA ARG A 466 -20.18 34.39 4.06
C ARG A 466 -18.72 34.42 3.66
N VAL A 467 -18.43 34.48 2.36
CA VAL A 467 -17.08 34.63 1.83
C VAL A 467 -16.58 36.07 2.06
N ALA A 468 -15.41 36.24 2.68
CA ALA A 468 -14.86 37.56 3.01
C ALA A 468 -14.39 38.35 1.77
N ALA A 469 -14.40 39.69 1.92
CA ALA A 469 -13.99 40.76 0.98
C ALA A 469 -13.71 40.37 -0.49
N GLY A 470 -14.77 40.32 -1.31
CA GLY A 470 -14.69 40.18 -2.77
C GLY A 470 -15.93 39.55 -3.40
N GLY A 471 -16.63 38.69 -2.63
CA GLY A 471 -17.75 37.90 -3.13
C GLY A 471 -17.33 36.84 -4.14
N VAL A 472 -18.27 35.98 -4.53
CA VAL A 472 -18.11 35.03 -5.63
C VAL A 472 -18.74 35.59 -6.90
N ASN A 473 -18.06 35.44 -8.03
CA ASN A 473 -18.64 35.78 -9.33
C ASN A 473 -19.75 34.77 -9.72
N ARG A 474 -20.45 35.02 -10.84
CA ARG A 474 -21.56 34.16 -11.28
C ARG A 474 -21.11 32.73 -11.58
N GLN A 475 -19.98 32.53 -12.26
CA GLN A 475 -19.47 31.20 -12.59
C GLN A 475 -19.05 30.42 -11.34
N GLN A 476 -18.43 31.09 -10.36
CA GLN A 476 -18.06 30.51 -9.07
C GLN A 476 -19.31 30.12 -8.26
N ALA A 477 -20.28 31.03 -8.14
CA ALA A 477 -21.55 30.77 -7.45
C ALA A 477 -22.32 29.60 -8.08
N ASP A 478 -22.31 29.52 -9.42
CA ASP A 478 -22.92 28.43 -10.17
C ASP A 478 -22.25 27.08 -9.85
N SER A 479 -20.92 27.06 -9.78
CA SER A 479 -20.14 25.85 -9.47
C SER A 479 -20.36 25.38 -8.03
N PHE A 480 -20.34 26.30 -7.05
CA PHE A 480 -20.63 25.96 -5.65
C PHE A 480 -22.08 25.52 -5.44
N TYR A 481 -23.02 26.01 -6.24
CA TYR A 481 -24.41 25.54 -6.20
C TYR A 481 -24.53 24.08 -6.64
N GLU A 482 -23.78 23.65 -7.66
CA GLU A 482 -23.72 22.24 -8.08
C GLU A 482 -23.12 21.36 -6.96
N ILE A 483 -22.06 21.82 -6.29
CA ILE A 483 -21.51 21.13 -5.11
C ILE A 483 -22.56 20.99 -4.00
N TYR A 484 -23.28 22.07 -3.67
CA TYR A 484 -24.37 22.04 -2.69
C TYR A 484 -25.46 21.02 -3.04
N LEU A 485 -25.86 20.94 -4.32
CA LEU A 485 -26.86 19.96 -4.76
C LEU A 485 -26.35 18.53 -4.59
N GLY A 486 -25.10 18.27 -4.93
CA GLY A 486 -24.47 16.96 -4.72
C GLY A 486 -24.40 16.57 -3.26
N LEU A 487 -23.92 17.47 -2.39
CA LEU A 487 -23.85 17.24 -0.94
C LEU A 487 -25.25 17.00 -0.33
N LYS A 488 -26.26 17.79 -0.72
CA LYS A 488 -27.64 17.57 -0.26
C LYS A 488 -28.16 16.20 -0.68
N LYS A 489 -27.91 15.79 -1.91
CA LYS A 489 -28.40 14.51 -2.43
C LYS A 489 -27.81 13.31 -1.69
N VAL A 490 -26.50 13.31 -1.44
CA VAL A 490 -25.84 12.22 -0.70
C VAL A 490 -26.30 12.18 0.76
N LYS A 491 -26.57 13.34 1.38
CA LYS A 491 -27.15 13.45 2.72
C LYS A 491 -28.55 12.85 2.79
N GLU A 492 -29.43 13.17 1.85
CA GLU A 492 -30.79 12.61 1.78
C GLU A 492 -30.82 11.10 1.58
N GLN A 493 -29.76 10.53 1.01
CA GLN A 493 -29.59 9.09 0.83
C GLN A 493 -28.92 8.39 2.02
N GLY A 494 -28.56 9.11 3.09
CA GLY A 494 -27.80 8.57 4.21
C GLY A 494 -26.39 8.12 3.84
N ARG A 495 -25.83 8.69 2.76
CA ARG A 495 -24.50 8.39 2.20
C ARG A 495 -23.53 9.56 2.37
N ASP A 496 -23.83 10.45 3.31
CA ASP A 496 -22.99 11.59 3.65
C ASP A 496 -22.12 11.28 4.85
N SER A 497 -20.82 11.19 4.59
CA SER A 497 -19.84 10.81 5.60
C SER A 497 -18.50 11.49 5.38
N ILE A 498 -18.04 11.58 4.13
CA ILE A 498 -16.67 12.02 3.81
C ILE A 498 -16.56 12.95 2.57
N TRP A 499 -17.67 13.35 1.95
CA TRP A 499 -17.63 14.02 0.64
C TRP A 499 -16.99 15.40 0.69
N LYS A 500 -17.33 16.22 1.69
CA LYS A 500 -16.63 17.49 1.95
C LYS A 500 -15.13 17.27 2.04
N PHE A 501 -14.69 16.26 2.80
CA PHE A 501 -13.28 15.95 2.97
C PHE A 501 -12.59 15.54 1.65
N ILE A 502 -13.22 14.68 0.84
CA ILE A 502 -12.69 14.29 -0.47
C ILE A 502 -12.55 15.52 -1.38
N ILE A 503 -13.62 16.31 -1.51
CA ILE A 503 -13.66 17.51 -2.35
C ILE A 503 -12.58 18.48 -1.88
N GLN A 504 -12.51 18.77 -0.58
CA GLN A 504 -11.57 19.73 -0.03
C GLN A 504 -10.12 19.35 -0.33
N ASN A 505 -9.77 18.06 -0.24
CA ASN A 505 -8.39 17.64 -0.41
C ASN A 505 -7.97 17.38 -1.87
N LEU A 506 -8.91 17.02 -2.76
CA LEU A 506 -8.62 16.76 -4.18
C LEU A 506 -7.92 17.94 -4.90
N TYR A 507 -8.22 19.18 -4.49
CA TYR A 507 -7.81 20.39 -5.21
C TYR A 507 -6.67 21.16 -4.56
N LYS A 508 -6.32 20.86 -3.32
CA LYS A 508 -5.27 21.58 -2.59
C LYS A 508 -3.95 21.70 -3.36
N PRO A 509 -3.47 20.70 -4.11
CA PRO A 509 -2.26 20.85 -4.93
C PRO A 509 -2.33 21.97 -5.97
N TYR A 510 -3.52 22.34 -6.46
CA TYR A 510 -3.68 23.40 -7.47
C TYR A 510 -3.12 24.73 -6.98
N PHE A 511 -3.41 25.07 -5.72
CA PHE A 511 -3.03 26.34 -5.10
C PHE A 511 -1.55 26.46 -4.72
N LEU A 512 -0.81 25.34 -4.85
CA LEU A 512 0.59 25.25 -4.46
C LEU A 512 1.57 25.51 -5.61
N SER A 513 1.06 25.87 -6.80
CA SER A 513 1.85 26.19 -7.98
C SER A 513 2.86 27.31 -7.71
N GLY A 514 4.15 27.04 -7.98
CA GLY A 514 5.25 27.98 -7.83
C GLY A 514 5.47 28.52 -6.41
N LYS A 515 5.09 27.76 -5.36
CA LYS A 515 5.15 28.24 -3.97
C LYS A 515 6.40 27.82 -3.19
N PHE A 516 7.21 26.89 -3.70
CA PHE A 516 8.27 26.27 -2.90
C PHE A 516 9.68 26.63 -3.34
N ASP A 517 10.53 26.88 -2.35
CA ASP A 517 11.97 27.11 -2.50
C ASP A 517 12.72 25.76 -2.51
N VAL A 518 12.23 24.80 -1.73
CA VAL A 518 12.82 23.46 -1.62
C VAL A 518 11.75 22.39 -1.85
N ILE A 519 12.05 21.38 -2.65
CA ILE A 519 11.25 20.15 -2.74
C ILE A 519 12.15 18.96 -2.42
N ILE A 520 11.79 18.17 -1.42
CA ILE A 520 12.53 16.96 -1.04
C ILE A 520 11.58 15.79 -0.97
N GLY A 521 12.07 14.55 -1.12
CA GLY A 521 11.18 13.41 -0.95
C GLY A 521 11.72 12.11 -1.54
N ASN A 522 10.92 11.07 -1.37
CA ASN A 522 11.13 9.78 -2.03
C ASN A 522 9.87 9.43 -2.84
N PRO A 523 9.78 9.85 -4.12
CA PRO A 523 8.62 9.53 -4.95
C PRO A 523 8.48 8.01 -5.15
N PRO A 524 7.30 7.50 -5.52
CA PRO A 524 7.04 6.06 -5.56
C PRO A 524 7.84 5.32 -6.66
N TRP A 525 8.32 4.11 -6.36
CA TRP A 525 9.19 3.32 -7.25
C TRP A 525 8.44 2.17 -7.93
N PHE A 526 7.59 2.49 -8.90
CA PHE A 526 6.98 1.51 -9.81
C PHE A 526 7.05 1.98 -11.26
N THR A 527 6.91 1.04 -12.20
CA THR A 527 6.97 1.30 -13.64
C THR A 527 5.59 1.65 -14.20
N TYR A 528 5.57 2.28 -15.37
CA TYR A 528 4.35 2.57 -16.11
C TYR A 528 3.46 1.33 -16.30
N SER A 529 4.05 0.18 -16.62
CA SER A 529 3.33 -1.09 -16.78
C SER A 529 2.74 -1.69 -15.51
N ALA A 530 3.18 -1.24 -14.32
CA ALA A 530 2.69 -1.75 -13.05
C ALA A 530 1.30 -1.17 -12.69
N ILE A 531 1.02 0.04 -13.15
CA ILE A 531 -0.31 0.65 -13.04
C ILE A 531 -1.24 -0.14 -13.94
N LYS A 532 -2.47 -0.37 -13.49
CA LYS A 532 -3.44 -1.15 -14.26
C LYS A 532 -4.75 -0.42 -14.53
N ASN A 533 -4.95 0.72 -13.88
CA ASN A 533 -6.03 1.63 -14.20
C ASN A 533 -5.68 2.35 -15.51
N GLU A 534 -6.47 2.12 -16.56
CA GLU A 534 -6.20 2.68 -17.90
C GLU A 534 -6.33 4.21 -17.95
N GLU A 535 -7.29 4.78 -17.22
CA GLU A 535 -7.49 6.24 -17.14
C GLU A 535 -6.26 6.90 -16.53
N TYR A 536 -5.78 6.38 -15.40
CA TYR A 536 -4.57 6.90 -14.75
C TYR A 536 -3.30 6.67 -15.60
N GLN A 537 -3.19 5.53 -16.30
CA GLN A 537 -2.10 5.30 -17.26
C GLN A 537 -2.10 6.33 -18.39
N ASN A 538 -3.26 6.74 -18.88
CA ASN A 538 -3.37 7.75 -19.94
C ASN A 538 -2.91 9.13 -19.45
N ILE A 539 -3.28 9.51 -18.22
CA ILE A 539 -2.80 10.74 -17.57
C ILE A 539 -1.27 10.74 -17.49
N LEU A 540 -0.70 9.65 -17.01
CA LEU A 540 0.74 9.52 -16.87
C LEU A 540 1.46 9.52 -18.23
N ASN A 541 0.85 8.96 -19.28
CA ASN A 541 1.37 9.09 -20.63
C ASN A 541 1.36 10.55 -21.10
N GLY A 542 0.26 11.28 -20.88
CA GLY A 542 0.17 12.70 -21.21
C GLY A 542 1.22 13.54 -20.46
N LEU A 543 1.44 13.29 -19.18
CA LEU A 543 2.50 13.95 -18.40
C LEU A 543 3.90 13.55 -18.90
N ALA A 544 4.11 12.29 -19.25
CA ALA A 544 5.39 11.81 -19.76
C ALA A 544 5.76 12.46 -21.10
N GLU A 545 4.77 12.71 -21.96
CA GLU A 545 4.92 13.44 -23.22
C GLU A 545 5.13 14.93 -22.98
N ARG A 546 4.30 15.56 -22.13
CA ARG A 546 4.40 16.98 -21.77
C ARG A 546 5.79 17.36 -21.25
N TYR A 547 6.37 16.51 -20.40
CA TYR A 547 7.68 16.77 -19.81
C TYR A 547 8.85 16.14 -20.56
N ASP A 548 8.61 15.53 -21.72
CA ASP A 548 9.62 14.89 -22.57
C ASP A 548 10.47 13.86 -21.81
N VAL A 549 9.85 13.10 -20.90
CA VAL A 549 10.50 11.98 -20.17
C VAL A 549 10.27 10.62 -20.84
N LYS A 550 9.41 10.56 -21.86
CA LYS A 550 9.11 9.34 -22.62
C LYS A 550 10.34 8.85 -23.41
N PRO A 551 10.73 7.57 -23.29
CA PRO A 551 11.92 7.07 -23.97
C PRO A 551 11.73 7.00 -25.48
N GLU A 552 12.82 7.18 -26.22
CA GLU A 552 12.82 7.19 -27.69
C GLU A 552 12.31 5.86 -28.30
N LYS A 553 12.60 4.73 -27.65
CA LYS A 553 12.08 3.41 -28.04
C LYS A 553 10.78 3.11 -27.32
N ALA A 554 9.70 2.90 -28.07
CA ALA A 554 8.39 2.53 -27.52
C ALA A 554 8.44 1.28 -26.62
N ALA A 555 9.26 0.28 -26.96
CA ALA A 555 9.43 -0.93 -26.15
C ALA A 555 9.97 -0.67 -24.73
N ASN A 556 10.61 0.48 -24.49
CA ASN A 556 11.13 0.87 -23.19
C ASN A 556 10.11 1.65 -22.34
N PHE A 557 9.04 2.17 -22.95
CA PHE A 557 8.04 2.98 -22.23
C PHE A 557 7.33 2.22 -21.10
N PRO A 558 6.93 0.94 -21.26
CA PRO A 558 6.36 0.15 -20.15
C PRO A 558 7.28 0.08 -18.91
N HIS A 559 8.59 0.23 -19.10
CA HIS A 559 9.60 0.16 -18.04
C HIS A 559 9.93 1.51 -17.40
N LEU A 560 9.39 2.64 -17.90
CA LEU A 560 9.62 3.96 -17.33
C LEU A 560 9.09 4.03 -15.89
N GLU A 561 9.95 4.36 -14.94
CA GLU A 561 9.57 4.57 -13.55
C GLU A 561 8.82 5.90 -13.39
N ILE A 562 7.70 5.87 -12.68
CA ILE A 562 6.84 7.04 -12.44
C ILE A 562 7.57 8.15 -11.68
N ALA A 563 8.60 7.80 -10.91
CA ALA A 563 9.51 8.75 -10.28
C ALA A 563 10.14 9.76 -11.28
N ALA A 564 10.32 9.40 -12.56
CA ALA A 564 10.82 10.32 -13.59
C ALA A 564 9.78 11.42 -13.92
N ILE A 565 8.50 11.04 -13.94
CA ILE A 565 7.38 11.97 -14.13
C ILE A 565 7.25 12.87 -12.90
N PHE A 566 7.35 12.31 -11.68
CA PHE A 566 7.38 13.10 -10.43
C PHE A 566 8.48 14.15 -10.43
N LEU A 567 9.71 13.76 -10.76
CA LEU A 567 10.85 14.67 -10.83
C LEU A 567 10.58 15.85 -11.77
N ALA A 568 10.07 15.57 -12.97
CA ALA A 568 9.77 16.59 -13.95
C ALA A 568 8.59 17.48 -13.55
N HIS A 569 7.49 16.87 -13.11
CA HIS A 569 6.29 17.58 -12.68
C HIS A 569 6.56 18.49 -11.49
N CYS A 570 7.23 18.00 -10.45
CA CYS A 570 7.52 18.79 -9.26
C CYS A 570 8.47 19.95 -9.56
N GLY A 571 9.49 19.69 -10.38
CA GLY A 571 10.39 20.74 -10.87
C GLY A 571 9.65 21.80 -11.68
N ALA A 572 8.72 21.41 -12.55
CA ALA A 572 7.99 22.33 -13.43
C ALA A 572 6.88 23.11 -12.71
N TYR A 573 6.10 22.47 -11.84
CA TYR A 573 4.85 23.01 -11.31
C TYR A 573 5.01 23.67 -9.92
N PHE A 574 5.68 23.00 -8.98
CA PHE A 574 5.71 23.44 -7.57
C PHE A 574 6.89 24.39 -7.24
N LEU A 575 8.04 24.21 -7.89
CA LEU A 575 9.24 25.04 -7.61
C LEU A 575 9.11 26.49 -8.10
N LYS A 576 9.56 27.43 -7.27
CA LYS A 576 9.89 28.82 -7.63
C LYS A 576 11.08 28.90 -8.60
N GLU A 577 11.30 30.06 -9.23
CA GLU A 577 12.36 30.31 -10.24
C GLU A 577 13.80 30.01 -9.79
N LYS A 578 14.07 30.12 -8.48
CA LYS A 578 15.36 29.78 -7.85
C LYS A 578 15.29 28.54 -6.96
N GLY A 579 14.17 27.83 -7.00
CA GLY A 579 13.95 26.66 -6.16
C GLY A 579 14.85 25.50 -6.55
N ARG A 580 15.15 24.66 -5.56
CA ARG A 580 15.95 23.45 -5.67
C ARG A 580 15.14 22.24 -5.23
N LEU A 581 15.42 21.08 -5.78
CA LEU A 581 14.82 19.83 -5.36
C LEU A 581 15.84 18.72 -5.15
N ALA A 582 15.51 17.73 -4.33
CA ALA A 582 16.26 16.48 -4.18
C ALA A 582 15.33 15.28 -4.01
N PHE A 583 15.49 14.26 -4.84
CA PHE A 583 14.73 13.02 -4.71
C PHE A 583 15.63 11.80 -4.55
N VAL A 584 15.22 10.89 -3.67
CA VAL A 584 15.73 9.52 -3.61
C VAL A 584 15.07 8.73 -4.74
N LEU A 585 15.88 8.06 -5.56
CA LEU A 585 15.44 7.42 -6.81
C LEU A 585 16.12 6.06 -7.00
N PRO A 586 15.53 5.13 -7.77
CA PRO A 586 16.22 3.91 -8.16
C PRO A 586 17.50 4.22 -8.94
N ARG A 587 18.55 3.44 -8.74
CA ARG A 587 19.83 3.60 -9.45
C ARG A 587 19.73 3.33 -10.96
N SER A 588 18.59 2.81 -11.44
CA SER A 588 18.31 2.69 -12.88
C SER A 588 18.42 4.03 -13.61
N PHE A 589 18.18 5.16 -12.94
CA PHE A 589 18.40 6.50 -13.49
C PHE A 589 19.84 6.70 -13.99
N PHE A 590 20.82 5.97 -13.46
CA PHE A 590 22.23 6.08 -13.87
C PHE A 590 22.53 5.40 -15.20
N SER A 591 21.77 4.41 -15.66
CA SER A 591 22.17 3.60 -16.82
C SER A 591 21.06 2.97 -17.65
N ALA A 592 19.82 2.89 -17.16
CA ALA A 592 18.75 2.21 -17.88
C ALA A 592 18.26 3.02 -19.08
N ASP A 593 18.05 2.39 -20.24
CA ASP A 593 17.70 3.06 -21.49
C ASP A 593 16.44 3.93 -21.39
N HIS A 594 15.46 3.53 -20.57
CA HIS A 594 14.21 4.27 -20.40
C HIS A 594 14.36 5.62 -19.68
N HIS A 595 15.51 5.90 -19.06
CA HIS A 595 15.83 7.17 -18.40
C HIS A 595 16.78 8.09 -19.18
N ASP A 596 17.04 7.80 -20.46
CA ASP A 596 17.99 8.61 -21.26
C ASP A 596 17.57 10.09 -21.34
N ASN A 597 16.27 10.40 -21.43
CA ASN A 597 15.82 11.79 -21.50
C ASN A 597 16.08 12.56 -20.21
N THR A 598 15.92 11.91 -19.05
CA THR A 598 16.32 12.47 -17.75
C THR A 598 17.83 12.68 -17.71
N ARG A 599 18.62 11.67 -18.08
CA ARG A 599 20.09 11.75 -18.03
C ARG A 599 20.69 12.78 -18.99
N SER A 600 20.14 12.91 -20.19
CA SER A 600 20.66 13.82 -21.22
C SER A 600 20.31 15.29 -20.97
N GLY A 601 19.45 15.58 -19.98
CA GLY A 601 18.91 16.91 -19.72
C GLY A 601 17.83 17.34 -20.73
N ARG A 602 17.24 16.38 -21.45
CA ARG A 602 16.15 16.61 -22.39
C ARG A 602 14.82 16.86 -21.65
N ALA A 603 14.59 16.09 -20.58
CA ALA A 603 13.43 16.25 -19.70
C ALA A 603 13.23 17.71 -19.24
N LEU A 604 11.97 18.14 -19.15
CA LEU A 604 11.60 19.51 -18.83
C LEU A 604 11.40 19.74 -17.31
N GLY A 605 11.38 21.01 -16.90
CA GLY A 605 11.06 21.44 -15.53
C GLY A 605 12.26 21.65 -14.61
N TYR A 606 13.35 20.90 -14.82
CA TYR A 606 14.52 20.93 -13.94
C TYR A 606 15.84 20.79 -14.70
N ARG A 607 16.95 21.04 -13.99
CA ARG A 607 18.31 20.75 -14.43
C ARG A 607 19.07 20.07 -13.30
N ILE A 608 19.60 18.88 -13.55
CA ILE A 608 20.38 18.13 -12.55
C ILE A 608 21.61 18.95 -12.14
N SER A 609 21.79 19.14 -10.84
CA SER A 609 22.88 19.93 -10.25
C SER A 609 23.84 19.11 -9.40
N GLN A 610 23.39 18.01 -8.79
CA GLN A 610 24.22 17.11 -7.99
C GLN A 610 23.65 15.69 -7.95
N MET A 611 24.50 14.68 -7.71
CA MET A 611 24.11 13.26 -7.75
C MET A 611 24.83 12.41 -6.71
N TRP A 612 24.09 11.57 -5.98
CA TRP A 612 24.67 10.60 -5.04
C TRP A 612 24.40 9.17 -5.47
N ASP A 613 25.40 8.30 -5.32
CA ASP A 613 25.27 6.85 -5.52
C ASP A 613 25.27 6.15 -4.16
N LEU A 614 24.20 5.42 -3.86
CA LEU A 614 23.99 4.75 -2.57
C LEU A 614 24.20 3.22 -2.67
N GLN A 615 24.67 2.71 -3.82
CA GLN A 615 24.83 1.27 -4.04
C GLN A 615 25.69 0.56 -2.99
N GLY A 616 26.69 1.26 -2.44
CA GLY A 616 27.64 0.72 -1.47
C GLY A 616 27.16 0.72 0.00
N VAL A 617 25.92 1.16 0.27
CA VAL A 617 25.36 1.23 1.63
C VAL A 617 24.47 0.03 1.91
N SER A 618 24.68 -0.65 3.03
CA SER A 618 23.83 -1.78 3.46
C SER A 618 23.71 -1.86 4.99
N PRO A 619 22.54 -2.16 5.57
CA PRO A 619 21.23 -2.19 4.92
C PRO A 619 20.76 -0.79 4.49
N LEU A 620 20.05 -0.73 3.37
CA LEU A 620 19.34 0.46 2.88
C LEU A 620 18.06 -0.03 2.15
N PHE A 621 17.90 0.23 0.85
CA PHE A 621 16.78 -0.31 0.09
C PHE A 621 17.16 -1.64 -0.56
N ARG A 622 16.19 -2.54 -0.76
CA ARG A 622 16.41 -3.79 -1.53
C ARG A 622 16.71 -3.51 -3.00
N VAL A 623 16.29 -2.35 -3.51
CA VAL A 623 16.58 -1.86 -4.86
C VAL A 623 17.76 -0.90 -4.75
N PRO A 624 18.85 -1.09 -5.53
CA PRO A 624 19.94 -0.13 -5.58
C PRO A 624 19.41 1.27 -5.87
N SER A 625 19.87 2.28 -5.14
CA SER A 625 19.28 3.62 -5.13
C SER A 625 20.34 4.71 -5.28
N CYS A 626 19.87 5.93 -5.56
CA CYS A 626 20.66 7.13 -5.74
C CYS A 626 19.87 8.35 -5.26
N VAL A 627 20.51 9.51 -5.15
CA VAL A 627 19.84 10.80 -4.92
C VAL A 627 20.16 11.74 -6.07
N LEU A 628 19.15 12.36 -6.67
CA LEU A 628 19.34 13.41 -7.67
C LEU A 628 18.90 14.75 -7.09
N PHE A 629 19.80 15.73 -7.16
CA PHE A 629 19.52 17.12 -6.86
C PHE A 629 19.36 17.88 -8.17
N ALA A 630 18.39 18.78 -8.22
CA ALA A 630 18.14 19.60 -9.40
C ALA A 630 17.68 21.00 -9.05
N ASP A 631 17.95 21.94 -9.95
CA ASP A 631 17.48 23.32 -9.84
C ASP A 631 16.32 23.55 -10.83
N LYS A 632 15.44 24.51 -10.53
CA LYS A 632 14.39 24.95 -11.46
C LYS A 632 15.00 25.35 -12.80
N ALA A 633 14.47 24.76 -13.88
CA ALA A 633 14.83 25.13 -15.24
C ALA A 633 13.60 25.58 -16.02
N GLY A 634 13.54 26.88 -16.33
CA GLY A 634 12.53 27.43 -17.23
C GLY A 634 12.71 26.93 -18.68
N PRO A 635 11.69 27.09 -19.54
CA PRO A 635 11.70 26.58 -20.92
C PRO A 635 12.88 27.12 -21.76
N LYS A 636 13.39 28.31 -21.43
CA LYS A 636 14.50 28.99 -22.13
C LYS A 636 15.90 28.77 -21.51
N LYS A 637 16.02 28.15 -20.32
CA LYS A 637 17.34 27.91 -19.67
C LYS A 637 18.02 26.68 -20.29
N LYS A 638 19.35 26.71 -20.44
CA LYS A 638 20.13 25.54 -20.87
C LYS A 638 20.03 24.44 -19.80
N ARG A 639 19.32 23.35 -20.12
CA ARG A 639 19.18 22.14 -19.28
C ARG A 639 20.30 21.13 -19.46
N HIS A 640 21.18 21.37 -20.44
CA HIS A 640 22.32 20.50 -20.71
C HIS A 640 23.26 20.41 -19.51
N LEU A 641 23.78 19.20 -19.31
CA LEU A 641 24.76 18.93 -18.28
C LEU A 641 26.08 19.66 -18.57
N PRO A 642 26.79 20.13 -17.53
CA PRO A 642 28.06 20.80 -17.69
C PRO A 642 29.14 19.85 -18.22
N ALA A 643 29.98 20.34 -19.14
CA ALA A 643 31.10 19.55 -19.71
C ALA A 643 32.20 19.21 -18.68
N THR A 644 32.20 19.90 -17.55
CA THR A 644 33.05 19.64 -16.37
C THR A 644 32.55 18.46 -15.53
N GLY A 645 31.34 17.95 -15.81
CA GLY A 645 30.69 16.93 -15.01
C GLY A 645 29.80 17.53 -13.92
N VAL A 646 28.88 16.72 -13.43
CA VAL A 646 27.95 17.04 -12.33
C VAL A 646 28.60 16.59 -11.02
N PRO A 647 28.74 17.44 -10.00
CA PRO A 647 29.30 17.04 -8.72
C PRO A 647 28.45 15.97 -8.04
N GLY A 648 29.08 15.13 -7.22
CA GLY A 648 28.39 14.04 -6.58
C GLY A 648 29.20 13.34 -5.50
N VAL A 649 28.57 12.35 -4.87
CA VAL A 649 29.16 11.56 -3.78
C VAL A 649 28.82 10.10 -3.98
N ILE A 650 29.79 9.21 -3.79
CA ILE A 650 29.54 7.77 -3.66
C ILE A 650 29.58 7.41 -2.17
N PHE A 651 28.50 6.83 -1.68
CA PHE A 651 28.39 6.35 -0.30
C PHE A 651 28.73 4.87 -0.24
N ASN A 652 29.57 4.51 0.73
CA ASN A 652 29.86 3.12 1.10
C ASN A 652 29.78 2.97 2.62
N GLY A 653 29.23 1.86 3.11
CA GLY A 653 29.19 1.60 4.54
C GLY A 653 28.27 0.46 4.94
N SER A 654 28.53 -0.11 6.12
CA SER A 654 27.67 -1.12 6.73
C SER A 654 27.00 -0.55 7.98
N LEU A 655 25.69 -0.32 7.94
CA LEU A 655 24.92 0.22 9.06
C LEU A 655 24.47 -0.90 10.01
N THR A 656 24.19 -0.56 11.28
CA THR A 656 23.66 -1.53 12.27
C THR A 656 22.21 -1.91 12.04
N ALA A 657 21.43 -0.97 11.52
CA ALA A 657 20.01 -1.12 11.31
C ALA A 657 19.59 -0.34 10.07
N HIS A 658 18.48 -0.75 9.46
CA HIS A 658 17.90 -0.04 8.32
C HIS A 658 17.50 1.39 8.70
N ASN A 659 16.75 1.55 9.80
CA ASN A 659 16.36 2.85 10.34
C ASN A 659 17.32 3.23 11.48
N CYS A 660 18.03 4.34 11.33
CA CYS A 660 18.84 4.98 12.37
C CYS A 660 19.04 6.46 12.01
N ASN A 661 19.36 7.29 13.00
CA ASN A 661 19.67 8.71 12.81
C ASN A 661 21.07 8.95 12.22
N LEU A 662 21.33 10.18 11.75
CA LEU A 662 22.60 10.53 11.12
C LEU A 662 23.79 10.42 12.06
N GLN A 663 23.62 10.72 13.35
CA GLN A 663 24.68 10.61 14.34
C GLN A 663 25.19 9.15 14.48
N THR A 664 24.27 8.19 14.44
CA THR A 664 24.59 6.75 14.50
C THR A 664 25.18 6.24 13.19
N ALA A 665 24.72 6.77 12.05
CA ALA A 665 25.17 6.35 10.73
C ALA A 665 26.55 6.89 10.34
N THR A 666 26.86 8.14 10.70
CA THR A 666 28.06 8.89 10.27
C THR A 666 29.37 8.12 10.49
N PRO A 667 29.65 7.49 11.65
CA PRO A 667 30.90 6.77 11.89
C PRO A 667 31.10 5.54 10.98
N ARG A 668 30.04 5.04 10.34
CA ARG A 668 30.07 3.85 9.48
C ARG A 668 29.89 4.14 8.01
N LEU A 669 29.72 5.41 7.64
CA LEU A 669 29.56 5.87 6.27
C LEU A 669 30.85 6.51 5.77
N HIS A 670 31.25 6.15 4.56
CA HIS A 670 32.35 6.74 3.83
C HIS A 670 31.80 7.45 2.59
N GLU A 671 31.96 8.78 2.56
CA GLU A 671 31.57 9.64 1.45
C GLU A 671 32.79 9.90 0.54
N THR A 672 32.71 9.48 -0.72
CA THR A 672 33.75 9.76 -1.71
C THR A 672 33.25 10.79 -2.73
N PRO A 673 33.75 12.04 -2.73
CA PRO A 673 33.39 13.03 -3.73
C PRO A 673 33.81 12.59 -5.13
N VAL A 674 32.92 12.76 -6.11
CA VAL A 674 33.13 12.40 -7.51
C VAL A 674 32.51 13.44 -8.45
N ASN A 675 32.91 13.42 -9.72
CA ASN A 675 32.22 14.13 -10.79
C ASN A 675 31.62 13.11 -11.78
N TRP A 676 30.33 13.25 -12.05
CA TRP A 676 29.57 12.40 -12.97
C TRP A 676 29.53 13.01 -14.36
N PHE A 677 29.86 12.20 -15.36
CA PHE A 677 29.84 12.56 -16.77
C PHE A 677 28.78 11.74 -17.48
N TYR A 678 27.97 12.41 -18.32
CA TYR A 678 27.08 11.72 -19.25
C TYR A 678 27.90 11.09 -20.38
N ALA A 679 28.00 9.77 -20.34
CA ALA A 679 28.71 8.95 -21.30
C ALA A 679 27.72 8.29 -22.28
N ARG A 680 28.13 8.18 -23.54
CA ARG A 680 27.36 7.53 -24.60
C ARG A 680 28.23 6.55 -25.36
N GLN A 681 27.74 5.32 -25.52
CA GLN A 681 28.39 4.25 -26.29
C GLN A 681 27.39 3.66 -27.28
N GLY A 682 27.52 4.03 -28.55
CA GLY A 682 26.52 3.74 -29.58
C GLY A 682 25.19 4.41 -29.22
N ARG A 683 24.16 3.58 -29.00
CA ARG A 683 22.82 4.04 -28.60
C ARG A 683 22.58 4.02 -27.07
N ALA A 684 23.47 3.41 -26.29
CA ALA A 684 23.33 3.33 -24.84
C ALA A 684 23.95 4.57 -24.16
N SER A 685 23.38 4.97 -23.01
CA SER A 685 23.87 6.09 -22.21
C SER A 685 23.92 5.75 -20.73
N ALA A 686 24.86 6.36 -20.01
CA ALA A 686 24.98 6.21 -18.57
C ALA A 686 25.71 7.41 -17.93
N PHE A 687 25.54 7.58 -16.63
CA PHE A 687 26.43 8.40 -15.81
C PHE A 687 27.67 7.60 -15.43
N SER A 688 28.85 8.19 -15.62
CA SER A 688 30.14 7.57 -15.31
C SER A 688 31.02 8.55 -14.53
N THR A 689 31.81 8.04 -13.60
CA THR A 689 32.87 8.83 -12.94
C THR A 689 34.08 9.08 -13.86
N ARG A 690 34.13 8.43 -15.03
CA ARG A 690 35.19 8.59 -16.03
C ARG A 690 34.72 9.47 -17.17
N LYS A 691 35.47 10.53 -17.45
CA LYS A 691 35.24 11.36 -18.64
C LYS A 691 35.66 10.59 -19.89
N SER A 692 34.70 10.11 -20.66
CA SER A 692 34.92 9.45 -21.95
C SER A 692 34.43 10.32 -23.12
N LYS A 693 35.11 10.27 -24.27
CA LYS A 693 34.55 10.83 -25.51
C LYS A 693 33.25 10.11 -25.85
N GLN A 694 32.18 10.85 -26.06
CA GLN A 694 30.92 10.29 -26.51
C GLN A 694 31.12 9.69 -27.91
N THR A 695 30.76 8.42 -28.07
CA THR A 695 30.83 7.73 -29.36
C THR A 695 29.46 7.21 -29.74
N THR A 696 29.02 7.54 -30.94
CA THR A 696 27.80 6.99 -31.56
C THR A 696 28.10 5.76 -32.42
N ILE A 697 29.38 5.41 -32.57
CA ILE A 697 29.82 4.24 -33.35
C ILE A 697 29.29 2.99 -32.64
N GLU A 698 28.43 2.25 -33.32
CA GLU A 698 27.95 0.97 -32.85
C GLU A 698 28.99 -0.12 -33.11
N ASN A 699 29.10 -1.07 -32.19
CA ASN A 699 30.02 -2.19 -32.36
C ASN A 699 29.63 -2.99 -33.64
N PRO A 700 30.54 -3.16 -34.62
CA PRO A 700 30.22 -3.81 -35.90
C PRO A 700 29.83 -5.29 -35.74
N TYR A 701 30.22 -5.93 -34.64
CA TYR A 701 29.83 -7.30 -34.32
C TYR A 701 28.47 -7.40 -33.63
N LYS A 702 27.88 -6.31 -33.14
CA LYS A 702 26.65 -6.36 -32.33
C LYS A 702 25.50 -7.08 -33.03
N LYS A 703 25.31 -6.85 -34.34
CA LYS A 703 24.29 -7.55 -35.16
C LYS A 703 24.69 -8.98 -35.55
N ARG A 704 25.97 -9.34 -35.40
CA ARG A 704 26.50 -10.67 -35.72
C ARG A 704 26.36 -11.65 -34.55
N PHE A 705 26.45 -11.15 -33.31
CA PHE A 705 26.05 -11.93 -32.14
C PHE A 705 24.53 -12.12 -32.15
N ARG A 706 24.10 -13.37 -31.99
CA ARG A 706 22.69 -13.77 -32.03
C ARG A 706 22.32 -14.42 -30.71
N GLN A 707 21.06 -14.28 -30.32
CA GLN A 707 20.52 -15.02 -29.19
C GLN A 707 20.52 -16.53 -29.50
N GLY A 708 20.90 -17.36 -28.52
CA GLY A 708 20.84 -18.82 -28.62
C GLY A 708 19.40 -19.35 -28.64
N ALA A 709 19.24 -20.65 -28.88
CA ALA A 709 17.92 -21.29 -28.92
C ALA A 709 17.22 -21.27 -27.55
N THR A 710 15.91 -21.02 -27.56
CA THR A 710 15.05 -21.18 -26.38
C THR A 710 14.63 -22.65 -26.28
N ILE A 711 15.07 -23.35 -25.23
CA ILE A 711 14.78 -24.78 -25.01
C ILE A 711 13.89 -24.92 -23.77
N VAL A 712 12.59 -25.10 -24.00
CA VAL A 712 11.55 -25.26 -22.96
C VAL A 712 10.45 -26.21 -23.44
N PRO A 713 9.81 -27.03 -22.57
CA PRO A 713 10.01 -27.08 -21.13
C PRO A 713 11.32 -27.78 -20.73
N ARG A 714 12.03 -27.18 -19.77
CA ARG A 714 13.38 -27.63 -19.41
C ARG A 714 13.41 -29.06 -18.84
N ALA A 715 12.40 -29.46 -18.07
CA ALA A 715 12.29 -30.80 -17.48
C ALA A 715 12.18 -31.92 -18.53
N PHE A 716 11.76 -31.59 -19.76
CA PHE A 716 11.65 -32.55 -20.86
C PHE A 716 12.96 -32.64 -21.65
N TYR A 717 13.47 -31.49 -22.10
CA TYR A 717 14.59 -31.46 -23.04
C TYR A 717 15.97 -31.60 -22.37
N PHE A 718 16.13 -31.24 -21.10
CA PHE A 718 17.41 -31.36 -20.40
C PHE A 718 17.51 -32.71 -19.69
N VAL A 719 18.52 -33.48 -20.05
CA VAL A 719 18.65 -34.87 -19.65
C VAL A 719 20.06 -35.16 -19.11
N GLU A 720 20.17 -36.24 -18.35
CA GLU A 720 21.43 -36.83 -17.92
C GLU A 720 21.40 -38.33 -18.24
N LEU A 721 22.57 -38.96 -18.26
CA LEU A 721 22.67 -40.40 -18.48
C LEU A 721 22.10 -41.15 -17.28
N ASP A 722 21.18 -42.09 -17.54
CA ASP A 722 20.71 -43.06 -16.53
C ASP A 722 21.48 -44.38 -16.64
N GLN A 723 22.77 -44.25 -16.97
CA GLN A 723 23.74 -45.32 -17.14
C GLN A 723 25.16 -44.75 -17.05
N ALA A 724 26.17 -45.63 -16.95
CA ALA A 724 27.57 -45.21 -17.06
C ALA A 724 27.84 -44.57 -18.44
N PRO A 725 28.76 -43.58 -18.53
CA PRO A 725 29.14 -42.96 -19.80
C PRO A 725 29.58 -44.01 -20.82
N PRO A 726 29.01 -44.03 -22.03
CA PRO A 726 29.46 -44.95 -23.06
C PRO A 726 30.86 -44.53 -23.56
N PRO A 727 31.65 -45.46 -24.15
CA PRO A 727 32.97 -45.14 -24.69
C PRO A 727 32.92 -44.13 -25.85
N ASP A 728 31.81 -44.09 -26.59
CA ASP A 728 31.47 -43.10 -27.61
C ASP A 728 29.93 -42.93 -27.69
N PHE A 729 29.47 -41.95 -28.46
CA PHE A 729 28.03 -41.71 -28.69
C PHE A 729 27.58 -42.12 -30.11
N GLU A 730 28.37 -42.87 -30.88
CA GLU A 730 28.07 -43.15 -32.29
C GLU A 730 27.08 -44.32 -32.44
N ASN A 731 25.90 -44.06 -33.02
CA ASN A 731 24.86 -45.06 -33.31
C ASN A 731 24.48 -45.99 -32.13
N ARG A 732 24.25 -45.41 -30.95
CA ARG A 732 23.92 -46.16 -29.73
C ARG A 732 22.52 -45.84 -29.23
N LEU A 733 21.93 -46.80 -28.51
CA LEU A 733 20.77 -46.58 -27.66
C LEU A 733 21.25 -46.25 -26.25
N ILE A 734 20.86 -45.08 -25.75
CA ILE A 734 21.33 -44.54 -24.47
C ILE A 734 20.13 -44.36 -23.55
N SER A 735 20.21 -44.92 -22.34
CA SER A 735 19.27 -44.66 -21.26
C SER A 735 19.51 -43.26 -20.68
N ILE A 736 18.47 -42.45 -20.69
CA ILE A 736 18.47 -41.07 -20.22
C ILE A 736 17.33 -40.82 -19.23
N LYS A 737 17.52 -39.80 -18.41
CA LYS A 737 16.48 -39.27 -17.53
C LYS A 737 16.54 -37.76 -17.49
N THR A 738 15.47 -37.10 -17.01
CA THR A 738 15.49 -35.66 -16.75
C THR A 738 16.67 -35.31 -15.84
N ALA A 739 17.45 -34.30 -16.23
CA ALA A 739 18.62 -33.86 -15.47
C ALA A 739 18.20 -33.31 -14.09
N LEU A 740 18.77 -33.82 -13.00
CA LEU A 740 18.39 -33.38 -11.66
C LEU A 740 18.69 -31.88 -11.45
N ALA A 741 19.81 -31.41 -12.00
CA ALA A 741 20.24 -30.02 -11.90
C ALA A 741 19.26 -29.01 -12.55
N ILE A 742 18.34 -29.45 -13.41
CA ILE A 742 17.37 -28.57 -14.07
C ILE A 742 16.06 -28.41 -13.30
N GLN A 743 15.81 -29.23 -12.28
CA GLN A 743 14.57 -29.16 -11.50
C GLN A 743 14.41 -27.81 -10.76
N ALA A 744 15.51 -27.24 -10.29
CA ALA A 744 15.52 -25.89 -9.69
C ALA A 744 15.12 -24.79 -10.70
N ASP A 745 15.40 -25.02 -11.99
CA ASP A 745 15.12 -24.07 -13.08
C ASP A 745 13.83 -24.35 -13.85
N ALA A 746 13.16 -25.47 -13.56
CA ALA A 746 11.90 -25.84 -14.17
C ALA A 746 10.78 -24.92 -13.66
N LYS A 747 9.86 -24.58 -14.56
CA LYS A 747 8.69 -23.75 -14.26
C LYS A 747 7.43 -24.61 -14.27
N GLU A 748 6.46 -24.26 -13.43
CA GLU A 748 5.13 -24.88 -13.44
C GLU A 748 4.51 -24.82 -14.85
N PRO A 749 3.79 -25.88 -15.31
CA PRO A 749 3.44 -27.11 -14.59
C PRO A 749 4.50 -28.23 -14.68
N TRP A 750 5.67 -27.97 -15.26
CA TRP A 750 6.68 -28.99 -15.55
C TRP A 750 7.65 -29.25 -14.39
N LYS A 751 7.50 -28.51 -13.29
CA LYS A 751 8.36 -28.60 -12.13
C LYS A 751 8.07 -29.90 -11.37
N GLY A 752 9.10 -30.65 -11.01
CA GLY A 752 8.96 -31.95 -10.34
C GLY A 752 8.68 -33.13 -11.28
N ILE A 753 8.35 -32.88 -12.56
CA ILE A 753 8.21 -33.96 -13.55
C ILE A 753 9.59 -34.55 -13.84
N THR A 754 9.68 -35.88 -13.76
CA THR A 754 10.90 -36.64 -14.06
C THR A 754 10.58 -37.73 -15.07
N LEU A 755 11.25 -37.69 -16.22
CA LEU A 755 11.11 -38.69 -17.27
C LEU A 755 12.31 -39.61 -17.29
N ARG A 756 12.10 -40.85 -17.75
CA ARG A 756 13.13 -41.87 -17.97
C ARG A 756 12.80 -42.66 -19.22
N GLY A 757 13.82 -43.00 -20.00
CA GLY A 757 13.64 -43.69 -21.26
C GLY A 757 14.95 -43.94 -21.98
N LYS A 758 14.87 -44.56 -23.15
CA LYS A 758 16.01 -44.73 -24.05
C LYS A 758 15.87 -43.80 -25.23
N ILE A 759 16.99 -43.37 -25.79
CA ILE A 759 17.01 -42.58 -27.02
C ILE A 759 18.19 -42.98 -27.91
N GLU A 760 18.01 -42.90 -29.22
CA GLU A 760 19.12 -42.97 -30.16
C GLU A 760 20.04 -41.76 -29.98
N SER A 761 21.33 -42.02 -29.83
CA SER A 761 22.35 -41.04 -29.45
C SER A 761 22.46 -39.85 -30.41
N ARG A 762 22.02 -40.00 -31.66
CA ARG A 762 21.97 -38.92 -32.67
C ARG A 762 21.03 -37.77 -32.31
N PHE A 763 20.06 -38.00 -31.42
CA PHE A 763 19.14 -36.96 -30.92
C PHE A 763 19.61 -36.32 -29.62
N LEU A 764 20.80 -36.73 -29.11
CA LEU A 764 21.45 -36.11 -27.97
C LEU A 764 22.43 -35.04 -28.42
N PHE A 765 22.27 -33.83 -27.88
CA PHE A 765 23.09 -32.68 -28.16
C PHE A 765 23.66 -32.11 -26.87
N ARG A 766 24.75 -31.36 -26.99
CA ARG A 766 25.29 -30.56 -25.88
C ARG A 766 24.84 -29.11 -26.06
N THR A 767 24.39 -28.49 -24.97
CA THR A 767 24.04 -27.07 -24.93
C THR A 767 24.84 -26.35 -23.86
N ALA A 768 25.16 -25.09 -24.12
CA ALA A 768 25.79 -24.21 -23.15
C ALA A 768 24.72 -23.32 -22.51
N ILE A 769 24.60 -23.42 -21.19
CA ILE A 769 23.81 -22.49 -20.37
C ILE A 769 24.76 -21.56 -19.62
N ALA A 770 24.26 -20.45 -19.09
CA ALA A 770 25.11 -19.44 -18.46
C ALA A 770 26.07 -20.01 -17.39
N ARG A 771 25.61 -20.99 -16.60
CA ARG A 771 26.44 -21.68 -15.59
C ARG A 771 27.56 -22.57 -16.15
N SER A 772 27.48 -22.95 -17.43
CA SER A 772 28.50 -23.75 -18.10
C SER A 772 29.62 -22.88 -18.70
N ILE A 773 29.48 -21.56 -18.74
CA ILE A 773 30.45 -20.66 -19.37
C ILE A 773 31.37 -20.09 -18.30
N LEU A 774 32.65 -20.46 -18.35
CA LEU A 774 33.73 -19.92 -17.53
C LEU A 774 34.62 -18.99 -18.37
N PRO A 775 35.41 -18.10 -17.75
CA PRO A 775 36.41 -17.33 -18.49
C PRO A 775 37.33 -18.28 -19.29
N PHE A 776 37.32 -18.15 -20.61
CA PHE A 776 38.10 -18.96 -21.56
C PHE A 776 37.79 -20.47 -21.61
N ALA A 777 36.71 -20.93 -20.99
CA ALA A 777 36.37 -22.36 -20.98
C ALA A 777 34.86 -22.61 -20.96
N LEU A 778 34.45 -23.74 -21.57
CA LEU A 778 33.10 -24.28 -21.43
C LEU A 778 33.17 -25.49 -20.48
N HIS A 779 32.58 -25.36 -19.30
CA HIS A 779 32.53 -26.38 -18.26
C HIS A 779 31.23 -27.17 -18.32
N ASP A 780 31.34 -28.49 -18.43
CA ASP A 780 30.25 -29.47 -18.44
C ASP A 780 28.95 -28.97 -19.14
N PRO A 781 28.98 -28.79 -20.47
CA PRO A 781 27.80 -28.35 -21.21
C PRO A 781 26.68 -29.39 -21.03
N SER A 782 25.47 -28.95 -20.67
CA SER A 782 24.37 -29.87 -20.38
C SER A 782 23.98 -30.71 -21.59
N LEU A 783 23.55 -31.95 -21.34
CA LEU A 783 23.00 -32.81 -22.38
C LEU A 783 21.52 -32.47 -22.59
N VAL A 784 21.11 -32.36 -23.85
CA VAL A 784 19.72 -32.14 -24.24
C VAL A 784 19.31 -33.15 -25.29
N VAL A 785 18.05 -33.52 -25.26
CA VAL A 785 17.40 -34.32 -26.29
C VAL A 785 16.64 -33.36 -27.22
N LEU A 786 16.80 -33.48 -28.55
CA LEU A 786 16.09 -32.63 -29.51
C LEU A 786 15.61 -33.46 -30.70
N PRO A 787 14.41 -33.21 -31.26
CA PRO A 787 13.86 -33.97 -32.38
C PRO A 787 14.46 -33.46 -33.70
N VAL A 788 15.79 -33.31 -33.74
CA VAL A 788 16.52 -32.80 -34.89
C VAL A 788 17.67 -33.72 -35.26
N THR A 789 17.99 -33.78 -36.55
CA THR A 789 19.28 -34.29 -37.02
C THR A 789 20.06 -33.17 -37.69
N ALA A 790 21.38 -33.31 -37.74
CA ALA A 790 22.26 -32.40 -38.44
C ALA A 790 22.96 -33.17 -39.56
N GLU A 791 22.47 -32.98 -40.79
CA GLU A 791 23.03 -33.60 -41.99
C GLU A 791 23.89 -32.59 -42.74
N ARG A 792 24.82 -33.08 -43.59
CA ARG A 792 25.59 -32.19 -44.48
C ARG A 792 24.99 -32.25 -45.87
N ASN A 793 24.70 -31.09 -46.45
CA ASN A 793 24.29 -31.00 -47.86
C ASN A 793 25.45 -31.29 -48.81
N ALA A 794 25.18 -31.36 -50.12
CA ALA A 794 26.18 -31.63 -51.15
C ALA A 794 27.33 -30.60 -51.22
N GLN A 795 27.13 -29.41 -50.65
CA GLN A 795 28.11 -28.33 -50.53
C GLN A 795 28.92 -28.39 -49.21
N GLY A 796 28.60 -29.33 -48.32
CA GLY A 796 29.29 -29.55 -47.05
C GLY A 796 28.73 -28.76 -45.87
N ASP A 797 27.69 -27.94 -46.05
CA ASP A 797 27.04 -27.17 -44.99
C ASP A 797 26.15 -28.07 -44.14
N LYS A 798 26.15 -27.85 -42.81
CA LYS A 798 25.24 -28.56 -41.90
C LYS A 798 23.84 -27.98 -41.99
N THR A 799 22.88 -28.77 -42.46
CA THR A 799 21.45 -28.50 -42.43
C THR A 799 20.82 -29.21 -41.25
N ILE A 800 20.02 -28.47 -40.47
CA ILE A 800 19.23 -29.04 -39.38
C ILE A 800 17.88 -29.45 -39.96
N LEU A 801 17.54 -30.73 -39.80
CA LEU A 801 16.21 -31.25 -40.11
C LEU A 801 15.46 -31.44 -38.79
N LEU A 802 14.24 -30.90 -38.72
CA LEU A 802 13.34 -31.06 -37.58
C LEU A 802 12.33 -32.14 -37.93
N TYR A 803 12.14 -33.11 -37.05
CA TYR A 803 11.24 -34.24 -37.26
C TYR A 803 10.02 -34.14 -36.36
N ALA A 804 8.85 -34.44 -36.91
CA ALA A 804 7.75 -34.89 -36.08
C ALA A 804 8.01 -36.34 -35.62
N PRO A 805 7.49 -36.77 -34.48
CA PRO A 805 7.56 -38.16 -34.02
C PRO A 805 7.06 -39.20 -35.02
N ASP A 806 6.06 -38.88 -35.85
CA ASP A 806 5.65 -39.77 -36.94
C ASP A 806 6.68 -39.86 -38.06
N ASP A 807 7.40 -38.76 -38.35
CA ASP A 807 8.53 -38.80 -39.29
C ASP A 807 9.68 -39.63 -38.71
N LEU A 808 9.97 -39.46 -37.41
CA LEU A 808 10.93 -40.31 -36.70
C LEU A 808 10.56 -41.78 -36.79
N LEU A 809 9.27 -42.12 -36.62
CA LEU A 809 8.78 -43.48 -36.76
C LEU A 809 8.92 -44.02 -38.18
N ARG A 810 8.54 -43.22 -39.20
CA ARG A 810 8.69 -43.60 -40.63
C ARG A 810 10.14 -43.83 -41.02
N GLU A 811 11.06 -43.04 -40.48
CA GLU A 811 12.51 -43.16 -40.66
C GLU A 811 13.14 -44.27 -39.79
N GLY A 812 12.35 -44.96 -38.96
CA GLY A 812 12.80 -46.11 -38.16
C GLY A 812 13.37 -45.78 -36.77
N TRP A 813 13.29 -44.53 -36.33
CA TRP A 813 13.78 -44.05 -35.02
C TRP A 813 12.74 -44.25 -33.91
N LEU A 814 12.50 -45.52 -33.54
CA LEU A 814 11.43 -45.90 -32.62
C LEU A 814 11.54 -45.25 -31.22
N ASN A 815 12.75 -45.14 -30.65
CA ASN A 815 12.89 -44.67 -29.26
C ASN A 815 12.77 -43.14 -29.18
N ALA A 816 13.35 -42.42 -30.14
CA ALA A 816 13.13 -40.99 -30.30
C ALA A 816 11.66 -40.69 -30.59
N ALA A 817 11.02 -41.42 -31.53
CA ALA A 817 9.59 -41.29 -31.80
C ALA A 817 8.78 -41.48 -30.51
N ARG A 818 9.07 -42.52 -29.71
CA ARG A 818 8.40 -42.74 -28.42
C ARG A 818 8.65 -41.61 -27.41
N TRP A 819 9.91 -41.22 -27.21
CA TRP A 819 10.29 -40.16 -26.27
C TRP A 819 9.55 -38.84 -26.55
N PHE A 820 9.41 -38.49 -27.83
CA PHE A 820 8.70 -37.29 -28.24
C PHE A 820 7.18 -37.50 -28.36
N ARG A 821 6.72 -38.72 -28.67
CA ARG A 821 5.29 -39.08 -28.72
C ARG A 821 4.65 -39.16 -27.34
N ASP A 822 5.40 -39.54 -26.31
CA ASP A 822 4.96 -39.46 -24.91
C ASP A 822 4.64 -37.99 -24.50
N THR A 823 4.98 -37.02 -25.35
CA THR A 823 4.61 -35.61 -25.25
C THR A 823 3.74 -35.09 -26.40
N GLU A 824 3.35 -35.93 -27.36
CA GLU A 824 2.46 -35.56 -28.46
C GLU A 824 0.99 -35.64 -28.09
N GLN A 825 0.24 -34.70 -28.67
CA GLN A 825 -1.19 -34.77 -28.80
C GLN A 825 -1.56 -35.86 -29.81
N SER A 826 -2.29 -36.91 -29.40
CA SER A 826 -2.83 -37.92 -30.33
C SER A 826 -3.75 -37.28 -31.37
N LEU A 827 -3.52 -37.58 -32.65
CA LEU A 827 -4.32 -37.11 -33.79
C LEU A 827 -5.41 -38.11 -34.22
N ASP A 828 -5.39 -39.34 -33.68
CA ASP A 828 -6.24 -40.46 -34.11
C ASP A 828 -7.72 -40.32 -33.72
N ALA A 829 -8.04 -39.37 -32.84
CA ALA A 829 -9.41 -39.08 -32.44
C ALA A 829 -10.07 -38.10 -33.43
N PRO A 830 -11.16 -38.49 -34.11
CA PRO A 830 -11.80 -37.69 -35.15
C PRO A 830 -12.47 -36.43 -34.59
N CYS A 831 -12.90 -36.44 -33.31
CA CYS A 831 -13.54 -35.31 -32.66
C CYS A 831 -12.63 -34.71 -31.57
N LEU A 832 -12.53 -33.39 -31.55
CA LEU A 832 -11.88 -32.64 -30.48
C LEU A 832 -12.87 -31.72 -29.79
N VAL A 833 -12.78 -31.63 -28.47
CA VAL A 833 -13.42 -30.58 -27.68
C VAL A 833 -12.33 -29.61 -27.24
N LEU A 834 -12.47 -28.34 -27.58
CA LEU A 834 -11.50 -27.29 -27.27
C LEU A 834 -12.11 -26.27 -26.33
N TYR A 835 -11.33 -25.68 -25.42
CA TYR A 835 -11.73 -24.47 -24.70
C TYR A 835 -10.54 -23.55 -24.38
N ASN A 836 -10.81 -22.26 -24.29
CA ASN A 836 -9.79 -21.24 -24.07
C ASN A 836 -9.20 -21.27 -22.65
N ALA A 837 -7.86 -21.26 -22.54
CA ALA A 837 -7.20 -21.12 -21.24
C ALA A 837 -7.33 -19.69 -20.66
N SER A 838 -7.43 -18.70 -21.54
CA SER A 838 -7.34 -17.27 -21.20
C SER A 838 -8.60 -16.49 -21.57
N ALA A 839 -9.62 -16.51 -20.71
CA ALA A 839 -10.65 -15.47 -20.61
C ALA A 839 -11.39 -15.58 -19.27
N LYS A 840 -12.27 -14.60 -19.01
CA LYS A 840 -13.17 -14.62 -17.87
C LYS A 840 -13.98 -15.92 -17.80
N ASP A 841 -14.64 -16.29 -18.89
CA ASP A 841 -15.46 -17.51 -18.99
C ASP A 841 -14.85 -18.52 -19.97
N ALA A 842 -15.11 -19.80 -19.73
CA ALA A 842 -14.84 -20.83 -20.72
C ALA A 842 -15.78 -20.65 -21.92
N ASN A 843 -15.19 -20.76 -23.11
CA ASN A 843 -15.87 -20.84 -24.39
C ASN A 843 -15.31 -22.09 -25.05
N ALA A 844 -16.18 -23.08 -25.29
CA ALA A 844 -15.78 -24.37 -25.80
C ALA A 844 -16.39 -24.64 -27.18
N VAL A 845 -15.74 -25.51 -27.96
CA VAL A 845 -16.23 -25.94 -29.27
C VAL A 845 -15.85 -27.39 -29.52
N ALA A 846 -16.77 -28.16 -30.11
CA ALA A 846 -16.48 -29.45 -30.71
C ALA A 846 -16.11 -29.23 -32.18
N ILE A 847 -15.02 -29.85 -32.64
CA ILE A 847 -14.63 -29.86 -34.05
C ILE A 847 -14.38 -31.30 -34.50
N ARG A 848 -14.70 -31.59 -35.76
CA ARG A 848 -14.20 -32.79 -36.42
C ARG A 848 -12.96 -32.43 -37.21
N ARG A 849 -11.92 -33.26 -37.09
CA ARG A 849 -10.66 -33.05 -37.83
C ARG A 849 -10.88 -33.12 -39.35
N ASP A 850 -11.81 -33.97 -39.81
CA ASP A 850 -12.15 -34.12 -41.23
C ASP A 850 -12.79 -32.87 -41.84
N ASP A 851 -13.36 -31.97 -41.02
CA ASP A 851 -14.01 -30.74 -41.49
C ASP A 851 -12.98 -29.62 -41.75
N LEU A 852 -11.72 -29.84 -41.40
CA LEU A 852 -10.62 -28.91 -41.62
C LEU A 852 -9.81 -29.31 -42.86
N ASP A 853 -9.26 -28.32 -43.55
CA ASP A 853 -8.53 -28.52 -44.80
C ASP A 853 -7.11 -29.09 -44.61
N ARG A 854 -6.66 -29.22 -43.36
CA ARG A 854 -5.32 -29.68 -42.93
C ARG A 854 -5.37 -30.35 -41.55
N ASP A 855 -4.33 -31.11 -41.22
CA ASP A 855 -4.10 -31.62 -39.87
C ASP A 855 -4.05 -30.49 -38.83
N PHE A 856 -4.75 -30.68 -37.72
CA PHE A 856 -5.03 -29.63 -36.74
C PHE A 856 -4.29 -29.85 -35.41
N PHE A 857 -3.48 -28.89 -34.98
CA PHE A 857 -2.79 -28.89 -33.68
C PHE A 857 -3.35 -27.81 -32.77
N VAL A 858 -3.47 -28.13 -31.48
CA VAL A 858 -4.00 -27.19 -30.50
C VAL A 858 -2.86 -26.35 -29.92
N ASP A 859 -2.97 -25.03 -29.99
CA ASP A 859 -2.01 -24.09 -29.40
C ASP A 859 -1.97 -24.19 -27.87
N HIS A 860 -0.80 -23.89 -27.27
CA HIS A 860 -0.57 -23.96 -25.83
C HIS A 860 -1.50 -23.08 -24.96
N THR A 861 -2.19 -22.09 -25.55
CA THR A 861 -3.20 -21.26 -24.86
C THR A 861 -4.62 -21.84 -24.89
N THR A 862 -4.79 -23.07 -25.40
CA THR A 862 -6.08 -23.76 -25.53
C THR A 862 -5.98 -25.17 -24.92
N TYR A 863 -6.97 -25.54 -24.10
CA TYR A 863 -7.10 -26.90 -23.58
C TYR A 863 -7.98 -27.73 -24.49
N TRP A 864 -7.75 -29.03 -24.53
CA TRP A 864 -8.47 -29.92 -25.44
C TRP A 864 -8.69 -31.31 -24.85
N PHE A 865 -9.72 -31.98 -25.36
CA PHE A 865 -10.04 -33.38 -25.15
C PHE A 865 -10.32 -34.04 -26.50
N ALA A 866 -10.02 -35.32 -26.63
CA ALA A 866 -10.15 -36.09 -27.88
C ALA A 866 -11.10 -37.27 -27.66
N THR A 867 -12.05 -37.45 -28.58
CA THR A 867 -12.97 -38.59 -28.55
C THR A 867 -13.30 -39.09 -29.96
N ARG A 868 -13.73 -40.35 -30.05
CA ARG A 868 -14.31 -40.95 -31.25
C ARG A 868 -15.83 -40.81 -31.30
N ASP A 869 -16.45 -40.37 -30.21
CA ASP A 869 -17.89 -40.23 -30.07
C ASP A 869 -18.33 -38.76 -30.26
N PRO A 870 -19.03 -38.43 -31.36
CA PRO A 870 -19.54 -37.07 -31.57
C PRO A 870 -20.52 -36.62 -30.48
N GLU A 871 -21.31 -37.54 -29.92
CA GLU A 871 -22.29 -37.22 -28.88
C GLU A 871 -21.59 -36.81 -27.58
N GLU A 872 -20.51 -37.51 -27.22
CA GLU A 872 -19.64 -37.15 -26.10
C GLU A 872 -18.98 -35.77 -26.31
N ALA A 873 -18.53 -35.48 -27.53
CA ALA A 873 -17.93 -34.19 -27.86
C ALA A 873 -18.93 -33.04 -27.68
N HIS A 874 -20.17 -33.21 -28.12
CA HIS A 874 -21.24 -32.22 -27.95
C HIS A 874 -21.71 -32.12 -26.50
N TYR A 875 -21.77 -33.24 -25.76
CA TYR A 875 -22.06 -33.27 -24.32
C TYR A 875 -21.07 -32.41 -23.54
N LEU A 876 -19.77 -32.66 -23.70
CA LEU A 876 -18.71 -31.90 -23.03
C LEU A 876 -18.70 -30.43 -23.44
N THR A 877 -18.92 -30.13 -24.73
CA THR A 877 -19.00 -28.76 -25.22
C THR A 877 -20.17 -27.99 -24.60
N ALA A 878 -21.32 -28.64 -24.41
CA ALA A 878 -22.47 -28.04 -23.75
C ALA A 878 -22.20 -27.75 -22.27
N ILE A 879 -21.56 -28.69 -21.55
CA ILE A 879 -21.15 -28.49 -20.15
C ILE A 879 -20.18 -27.31 -20.02
N LEU A 880 -19.12 -27.27 -20.82
CA LEU A 880 -18.07 -26.27 -20.70
C LEU A 880 -18.54 -24.84 -21.08
N ASN A 881 -19.54 -24.71 -21.93
CA ASN A 881 -20.17 -23.43 -22.24
C ASN A 881 -21.29 -23.03 -21.25
N SER A 882 -21.76 -23.96 -20.41
CA SER A 882 -22.81 -23.69 -19.42
C SER A 882 -22.36 -22.64 -18.39
N ALA A 883 -23.30 -21.83 -17.94
CA ALA A 883 -23.07 -20.88 -16.85
C ALA A 883 -22.83 -21.59 -15.50
N VAL A 884 -23.25 -22.85 -15.34
CA VAL A 884 -23.21 -23.57 -14.06
C VAL A 884 -21.78 -23.91 -13.63
N PRO A 885 -20.95 -24.65 -14.42
CA PRO A 885 -19.55 -24.89 -14.05
C PRO A 885 -18.73 -23.60 -14.03
N ASN A 886 -19.05 -22.67 -14.95
CA ASN A 886 -18.40 -21.36 -14.98
C ASN A 886 -18.62 -20.59 -13.67
N ALA A 887 -19.84 -20.62 -13.09
CA ALA A 887 -20.14 -19.97 -11.81
C ALA A 887 -19.43 -20.66 -10.64
N LEU A 888 -19.45 -22.00 -10.59
CA LEU A 888 -18.84 -22.78 -9.51
C LEU A 888 -17.31 -22.63 -9.46
N MET A 889 -16.64 -22.44 -10.60
CA MET A 889 -15.19 -22.22 -10.60
C MET A 889 -14.77 -20.80 -10.21
N LYS A 890 -15.68 -19.80 -10.20
CA LYS A 890 -15.30 -18.36 -10.08
C LYS A 890 -14.55 -18.04 -8.80
N ASP A 891 -14.88 -18.72 -7.71
CA ASP A 891 -14.25 -18.50 -6.41
C ASP A 891 -12.83 -19.08 -6.35
N PHE A 892 -12.50 -20.01 -7.25
CA PHE A 892 -11.19 -20.67 -7.35
C PHE A 892 -10.36 -20.18 -8.55
N GLN A 893 -10.93 -19.30 -9.39
CA GLN A 893 -10.28 -18.72 -10.56
C GLN A 893 -9.42 -17.52 -10.14
N ALA A 894 -8.17 -17.48 -10.61
CA ALA A 894 -7.26 -16.38 -10.30
C ALA A 894 -7.85 -15.05 -10.82
N LYS A 895 -8.03 -14.08 -9.91
CA LYS A 895 -8.59 -12.76 -10.21
C LYS A 895 -7.49 -11.77 -10.54
N GLY A 896 -7.74 -10.97 -11.56
CA GLY A 896 -6.92 -9.83 -11.95
C GLY A 896 -7.71 -8.55 -11.98
N LEU A 897 -7.14 -7.54 -12.60
CA LEU A 897 -7.64 -6.17 -12.60
C LEU A 897 -8.97 -5.92 -13.31
N PHE A 898 -9.38 -6.82 -14.19
CA PHE A 898 -10.63 -6.72 -14.94
C PHE A 898 -11.60 -7.87 -14.60
N GLY A 899 -11.44 -8.46 -13.41
CA GLY A 899 -12.19 -9.63 -12.94
C GLY A 899 -11.39 -10.93 -13.03
N GLU A 900 -12.10 -12.06 -13.05
CA GLU A 900 -11.49 -13.38 -13.20
C GLU A 900 -10.68 -13.46 -14.51
N ARG A 901 -9.43 -13.94 -14.44
CA ARG A 901 -8.47 -13.88 -15.57
C ARG A 901 -8.50 -15.11 -16.47
N HIS A 902 -7.74 -16.15 -16.10
CA HIS A 902 -7.49 -17.31 -16.93
C HIS A 902 -8.31 -18.47 -16.38
N VAL A 903 -9.08 -19.15 -17.23
CA VAL A 903 -9.84 -20.36 -16.86
C VAL A 903 -8.88 -21.48 -16.47
N HIS A 904 -7.77 -21.63 -17.21
CA HIS A 904 -6.87 -22.78 -17.09
C HIS A 904 -7.63 -24.12 -16.95
N LYS A 905 -7.17 -25.06 -16.13
CA LYS A 905 -7.92 -26.29 -15.80
C LYS A 905 -8.98 -26.10 -14.71
N LYS A 906 -9.23 -24.87 -14.22
CA LYS A 906 -10.13 -24.64 -13.06
C LYS A 906 -11.57 -25.02 -13.31
N ILE A 907 -12.05 -24.91 -14.55
CA ILE A 907 -13.39 -25.38 -14.90
C ILE A 907 -13.53 -26.91 -14.75
N LEU A 908 -12.41 -27.64 -14.80
CA LEU A 908 -12.36 -29.10 -14.61
C LEU A 908 -12.23 -29.50 -13.13
N ASP A 909 -12.06 -28.54 -12.21
CA ASP A 909 -12.16 -28.79 -10.77
C ASP A 909 -13.64 -28.99 -10.35
N VAL A 910 -14.60 -28.60 -11.20
CA VAL A 910 -16.04 -28.84 -11.02
C VAL A 910 -16.37 -30.24 -11.54
N TYR A 911 -16.98 -31.07 -10.68
CA TYR A 911 -17.36 -32.42 -11.05
C TYR A 911 -18.52 -32.44 -12.06
N PHE A 912 -18.37 -33.26 -13.09
CA PHE A 912 -19.44 -33.74 -13.96
C PHE A 912 -19.11 -35.18 -14.40
N PRO A 913 -20.11 -36.08 -14.53
CA PRO A 913 -19.87 -37.48 -14.84
C PRO A 913 -19.39 -37.70 -16.28
N GLU A 914 -18.76 -38.84 -16.52
CA GLU A 914 -18.41 -39.31 -17.88
C GLU A 914 -19.68 -39.53 -18.72
N PHE A 915 -19.57 -39.33 -20.04
CA PHE A 915 -20.71 -39.51 -20.94
C PHE A 915 -21.19 -40.96 -20.92
N ASP A 916 -22.51 -41.15 -20.86
CA ASP A 916 -23.14 -42.47 -20.83
C ASP A 916 -24.28 -42.48 -21.84
N ARG A 917 -24.13 -43.31 -22.87
CA ARG A 917 -25.12 -43.46 -23.95
C ARG A 917 -26.45 -44.01 -23.47
N ASN A 918 -26.51 -44.62 -22.28
CA ASN A 918 -27.77 -45.11 -21.72
C ASN A 918 -28.47 -44.06 -20.84
N ASN A 919 -27.81 -42.93 -20.56
CA ASN A 919 -28.37 -41.86 -19.75
C ASN A 919 -29.11 -40.85 -20.63
N ALA A 920 -30.44 -40.81 -20.49
CA ALA A 920 -31.30 -39.90 -21.27
C ALA A 920 -30.95 -38.41 -21.08
N ALA A 921 -30.45 -38.00 -19.90
CA ALA A 921 -30.02 -36.63 -19.67
C ALA A 921 -28.73 -36.29 -20.43
N HIS A 922 -27.81 -37.26 -20.54
CA HIS A 922 -26.55 -37.08 -21.28
C HIS A 922 -26.81 -36.96 -22.79
N LEU A 923 -27.67 -37.83 -23.34
CA LEU A 923 -28.09 -37.76 -24.75
C LEU A 923 -28.84 -36.45 -25.07
N SER A 924 -29.74 -36.02 -24.19
CA SER A 924 -30.47 -34.75 -24.35
C SER A 924 -29.51 -33.55 -24.37
N LEU A 925 -28.51 -33.55 -23.47
CA LEU A 925 -27.51 -32.50 -23.41
C LEU A 925 -26.59 -32.48 -24.64
N ALA A 926 -26.20 -33.66 -25.15
CA ALA A 926 -25.45 -33.78 -26.40
C ALA A 926 -26.23 -33.19 -27.59
N ALA A 927 -27.52 -33.50 -27.73
CA ALA A 927 -28.38 -32.97 -28.79
C ALA A 927 -28.54 -31.44 -28.72
N LEU A 928 -28.66 -30.88 -27.51
CA LEU A 928 -28.68 -29.42 -27.30
C LEU A 928 -27.33 -28.78 -27.71
N GLY A 929 -26.21 -29.42 -27.35
CA GLY A 929 -24.87 -29.00 -27.76
C GLY A 929 -24.68 -29.00 -29.28
N GLN A 930 -25.18 -30.02 -29.97
CA GLN A 930 -25.17 -30.10 -31.43
C GLN A 930 -26.01 -28.98 -32.07
N THR A 931 -27.23 -28.78 -31.57
CA THR A 931 -28.12 -27.69 -32.05
C THR A 931 -27.48 -26.31 -31.89
N ALA A 932 -26.80 -26.06 -30.76
CA ALA A 932 -26.08 -24.82 -30.53
C ALA A 932 -24.90 -24.63 -31.50
N HIS A 933 -24.22 -25.72 -31.86
CA HIS A 933 -23.14 -25.71 -32.84
C HIS A 933 -23.65 -25.29 -34.23
N GLU A 934 -24.73 -25.91 -34.71
CA GLU A 934 -25.35 -25.61 -36.00
C GLU A 934 -25.84 -24.15 -36.10
N LYS A 935 -26.53 -23.66 -35.05
CA LYS A 935 -27.00 -22.27 -34.99
C LYS A 935 -25.86 -21.26 -34.96
N THR A 936 -24.74 -21.59 -34.31
CA THR A 936 -23.55 -20.73 -34.29
C THR A 936 -22.89 -20.67 -35.66
N ALA A 937 -22.77 -21.81 -36.36
CA ALA A 937 -22.23 -21.85 -37.70
C ALA A 937 -23.05 -20.99 -38.67
N ALA A 938 -24.39 -21.10 -38.63
CA ALA A 938 -25.28 -20.26 -39.43
C ALA A 938 -25.11 -18.75 -39.12
N TYR A 939 -25.00 -18.39 -37.84
CA TYR A 939 -24.79 -17.00 -37.42
C TYR A 939 -23.49 -16.40 -37.96
N LEU A 940 -22.40 -17.19 -38.00
CA LEU A 940 -21.10 -16.76 -38.52
C LEU A 940 -21.09 -16.60 -40.05
N VAL A 941 -21.93 -17.34 -40.78
CA VAL A 941 -22.13 -17.13 -42.22
C VAL A 941 -22.88 -15.82 -42.48
N GLU A 942 -23.91 -15.52 -41.67
CA GLU A 942 -24.66 -14.26 -41.75
C GLU A 942 -23.82 -13.05 -41.27
N ASN A 943 -22.85 -13.27 -40.37
CA ASN A 943 -22.02 -12.24 -39.73
C ASN A 943 -20.53 -12.62 -39.78
N PRO A 944 -19.91 -12.62 -40.98
CA PRO A 944 -18.54 -13.09 -41.14
C PRO A 944 -17.55 -12.15 -40.42
N PRO A 945 -16.62 -12.71 -39.62
CA PRO A 945 -15.64 -11.88 -38.94
C PRO A 945 -14.57 -11.34 -39.90
N PRO A 946 -13.93 -10.20 -39.58
CA PRO A 946 -12.85 -9.65 -40.40
C PRO A 946 -11.59 -10.54 -40.36
N PRO A 947 -10.66 -10.40 -41.32
CA PRO A 947 -9.41 -11.19 -41.38
C PRO A 947 -8.55 -11.11 -40.11
N PHE A 948 -8.72 -10.07 -39.30
CA PHE A 948 -8.08 -9.91 -38.00
C PHE A 948 -9.12 -9.58 -36.92
N LEU A 949 -9.35 -10.51 -35.98
CA LEU A 949 -10.21 -10.27 -34.81
C LEU A 949 -9.41 -9.61 -33.67
N ALA A 950 -9.54 -8.29 -33.54
CA ALA A 950 -9.13 -7.61 -32.32
C ALA A 950 -10.02 -8.01 -31.12
N ALA A 951 -9.49 -7.95 -29.90
CA ALA A 951 -10.15 -8.42 -28.68
C ALA A 951 -11.56 -7.83 -28.44
N LEU A 952 -11.75 -6.54 -28.74
CA LEU A 952 -13.05 -5.86 -28.61
C LEU A 952 -14.11 -6.44 -29.57
N LEU A 953 -13.71 -6.72 -30.81
CA LEU A 953 -14.58 -7.27 -31.85
C LEU A 953 -14.92 -8.74 -31.53
N LEU A 954 -13.95 -9.50 -31.05
CA LEU A 954 -14.16 -10.87 -30.56
C LEU A 954 -15.18 -10.91 -29.41
N GLY A 955 -15.09 -9.98 -28.46
CA GLY A 955 -16.05 -9.87 -27.35
C GLY A 955 -17.48 -9.61 -27.84
N ARG A 956 -17.67 -8.71 -28.81
CA ARG A 956 -18.98 -8.43 -29.42
C ARG A 956 -19.53 -9.65 -30.16
N LEU A 957 -18.69 -10.35 -30.92
CA LEU A 957 -19.10 -11.55 -31.67
C LEU A 957 -19.59 -12.66 -30.74
N ARG A 958 -18.85 -12.93 -29.65
CA ARG A 958 -19.25 -13.91 -28.62
C ARG A 958 -20.58 -13.53 -27.95
N LEU A 959 -20.78 -12.25 -27.67
CA LEU A 959 -22.04 -11.78 -27.10
C LEU A 959 -23.21 -11.98 -28.08
N GLY A 960 -23.01 -11.67 -29.36
CA GLY A 960 -24.00 -11.90 -30.42
C GLY A 960 -24.42 -13.38 -30.55
N ILE A 961 -23.44 -14.29 -30.49
CA ILE A 961 -23.71 -15.74 -30.49
C ILE A 961 -24.50 -16.15 -29.24
N LYS A 962 -24.11 -15.69 -28.04
CA LYS A 962 -24.83 -16.01 -26.79
C LYS A 962 -26.29 -15.52 -26.83
N VAL A 963 -26.56 -14.36 -27.42
CA VAL A 963 -27.92 -13.84 -27.61
C VAL A 963 -28.72 -14.74 -28.56
N ARG A 964 -28.11 -15.21 -29.66
CA ARG A 964 -28.75 -16.10 -30.63
C ARG A 964 -29.09 -17.47 -30.05
N LEU A 965 -28.31 -17.95 -29.07
CA LEU A 965 -28.46 -19.25 -28.42
C LEU A 965 -29.22 -19.21 -27.08
N ALA A 966 -29.86 -18.10 -26.73
CA ALA A 966 -30.41 -17.92 -25.38
C ALA A 966 -31.40 -19.03 -24.96
N GLU A 967 -32.20 -19.57 -25.89
CA GLU A 967 -33.14 -20.66 -25.61
C GLU A 967 -32.42 -21.98 -25.31
N GLU A 968 -31.44 -22.35 -26.14
CA GLU A 968 -30.62 -23.55 -25.97
C GLU A 968 -29.79 -23.47 -24.68
N MET A 969 -29.18 -22.31 -24.41
CA MET A 969 -28.34 -22.10 -23.22
C MET A 969 -29.14 -22.26 -21.91
N ASN A 970 -30.38 -21.79 -21.86
CA ASN A 970 -31.24 -21.98 -20.69
C ASN A 970 -31.56 -23.47 -20.44
N LYS A 971 -31.81 -24.23 -21.52
CA LYS A 971 -32.05 -25.68 -21.43
C LYS A 971 -30.79 -26.42 -21.00
N ILE A 972 -29.64 -26.07 -21.59
CA ILE A 972 -28.31 -26.58 -21.23
C ILE A 972 -28.03 -26.34 -19.73
N ASP A 973 -28.17 -25.10 -19.25
CA ASP A 973 -27.90 -24.76 -17.84
C ASP A 973 -28.80 -25.53 -16.87
N THR A 974 -30.06 -25.77 -17.24
CA THR A 974 -31.01 -26.57 -16.45
C THR A 974 -30.57 -28.03 -16.36
N THR A 975 -30.25 -28.65 -17.49
CA THR A 975 -29.82 -30.06 -17.56
C THR A 975 -28.46 -30.26 -16.89
N VAL A 976 -27.51 -29.34 -17.08
CA VAL A 976 -26.18 -29.39 -16.43
C VAL A 976 -26.32 -29.29 -14.91
N ARG A 977 -27.21 -28.43 -14.40
CA ARG A 977 -27.47 -28.33 -12.95
C ARG A 977 -28.00 -29.65 -12.37
N GLN A 978 -28.88 -30.35 -13.10
CA GLN A 978 -29.39 -31.67 -12.67
C GLN A 978 -28.30 -32.74 -12.66
N ILE A 979 -27.43 -32.74 -13.68
CA ILE A 979 -26.32 -33.69 -13.80
C ILE A 979 -25.28 -33.49 -12.69
N ILE A 980 -24.95 -32.24 -12.38
CA ILE A 980 -23.97 -31.90 -11.33
C ILE A 980 -24.55 -32.12 -9.92
N ALA A 981 -25.85 -31.86 -9.71
CA ALA A 981 -26.50 -32.02 -8.40
C ALA A 981 -26.91 -33.46 -8.07
N GLY A 982 -27.04 -34.32 -9.08
CA GLY A 982 -27.36 -35.75 -8.91
C GLY A 982 -26.14 -36.66 -8.76
N ALA A 983 -24.94 -36.08 -8.64
CA ALA A 983 -23.64 -36.74 -8.58
C ALA A 983 -23.15 -37.00 -7.15
#